data_AF-A0A962MC64-F1
#
_entry.id   AF-A0A962MC64-F1
#
_cell.length_a   1.000
_cell.length_b   1.000
_cell.length_c   1.000
_cell.angle_alpha   90.00
_cell.angle_beta   90.00
_cell.angle_gamma   90.00
#
_symmetry.space_group_name_H-M   'P 1'
#
loop_
_entity.id
_entity.type
_entity.pdbx_description
1 polymer ?
#
loop_
_entity_poly.entity_id
_entity_poly.type
_entity_poly.pdbx_seq_one_letter_code
_entity_poly.pdbx_strand_id
1 'polypeptide(L)'
;MLNRVIEWSARNSFLVLLATVTLIAMSIYAVMRTPLDAIPDLSDVQIIIYTEYPGQAPQVVEDQITYPLSTAMLAVPKSKVVRGLSVFGASFIYVIFEDGTDIYWARTRVLEYLNFASGQMPAGVTPTLGPDATGVGWVYQYVVQSARHTLEELRTIQDWFVRYQLTKTQGVAEIASVGGFVKTYQVTIEPHKLQSYGIPITRVAEVIRASNRDVGGRIIEMAETEYILRGRGYLRGIADIENLVLKANAGTPVLVRDVAHVELAPDERRGIIELNGEGEAVSGIAVARYGQNALEVIDNLKHKIAEISSGLPDGVSLRAAYDRSDLINRAIDNLKQVLLEESFIVALVCIIFLMHVRSALVAIIMLPVGMLIAMGAMHLMDINSNIMSLGGIAIAIGTMVDAAIVMIENAHKHLERAGPDASRAQLVIDACREVGPALFFSLLIITVSFLPVFTLEAQEGRMFAPLAYTKTFAMAGAALLSITLVPVLMLLFIRGKITPENKNPVNRMLIGLYRPVIAWVMRWKKLTIATAVFALIASIYPALKLGGEFMPTLNEGSLLYMPITLPAISVTQAAELLQTQNRIIKSFPEVESVLGKAGRANTATDPAPLEMFETIINLKPEHEWRDGMTVDTLIAEMDAALQIPGVNNAWTMPIKNRIDMLATGIRTPIGIKVFGNDLEEIEQLAKRIESVIKTVPGTTSAYAERSTGGYYLDIEPDRLALARYGLGINDFLDIISLALGGEMLTTTVEGRERFSVNIRYPRELRQDPQAIATHVLMPLPDGGVVPLGQVANIRTVKAPPGIRTENALLSVYIFVDIRDRDIDSYVMAAQKAVDEQVKFPPGYYATWSGQFEYMQRAKEKLKLVIPLTLTLIFLLLYLNFRRLTETLIVMLSVPFALVGGVWLMWLLDYNLSVAAGVGFIALIGVAAETGVIMLVYLD
;
A
#
# COMPACT_ATOMS: atom_id res chain seq x y z
N MET A 1 32.29 -36.87 -8.83
CA MET A 1 30.98 -37.17 -8.19
C MET A 1 29.85 -37.03 -9.20
N LEU A 2 29.68 -35.87 -9.84
CA LEU A 2 28.62 -35.60 -10.83
C LEU A 2 28.52 -36.65 -11.95
N ASN A 3 29.65 -37.09 -12.54
CA ASN A 3 29.65 -38.14 -13.57
C ASN A 3 29.07 -39.49 -13.11
N ARG A 4 29.16 -39.81 -11.80
CA ARG A 4 28.54 -41.02 -11.25
C ARG A 4 27.03 -40.86 -11.07
N VAL A 5 26.57 -39.66 -10.72
CA VAL A 5 25.14 -39.34 -10.61
C VAL A 5 24.48 -39.45 -11.97
N ILE A 6 25.07 -38.85 -13.00
CA ILE A 6 24.58 -38.92 -14.39
C ILE A 6 24.45 -40.37 -14.87
N GLU A 7 25.49 -41.17 -14.66
CA GLU A 7 25.45 -42.59 -15.04
C GLU A 7 24.41 -43.38 -14.23
N TRP A 8 24.33 -43.14 -12.92
CA TRP A 8 23.36 -43.81 -12.06
C TRP A 8 21.93 -43.47 -12.47
N SER A 9 21.64 -42.20 -12.74
CA SER A 9 20.33 -41.73 -13.20
C SER A 9 19.97 -42.34 -14.54
N ALA A 10 20.90 -42.35 -15.50
CA ALA A 10 20.71 -42.94 -16.83
C ALA A 10 20.42 -44.45 -16.77
N ARG A 11 21.10 -45.19 -15.87
CA ARG A 11 20.89 -46.65 -15.70
C ARG A 11 19.60 -46.98 -14.93
N ASN A 12 19.15 -46.11 -14.03
CA ASN A 12 17.96 -46.30 -13.19
C ASN A 12 16.77 -45.44 -13.66
N SER A 13 16.51 -45.44 -14.97
CA SER A 13 15.51 -44.58 -15.62
C SER A 13 14.11 -44.67 -15.00
N PHE A 14 13.67 -45.86 -14.60
CA PHE A 14 12.35 -46.06 -13.95
C PHE A 14 12.24 -45.30 -12.62
N LEU A 15 13.26 -45.38 -11.76
CA LEU A 15 13.25 -44.72 -10.45
C LEU A 15 13.29 -43.19 -10.57
N VAL A 16 14.08 -42.68 -11.52
CA VAL A 16 14.15 -41.23 -11.79
C VAL A 16 12.82 -40.70 -12.31
N LEU A 17 12.17 -41.42 -13.25
CA LEU A 17 10.84 -41.04 -13.73
C LEU A 17 9.79 -41.09 -12.63
N LEU A 18 9.79 -42.14 -11.79
CA LEU A 18 8.86 -42.24 -10.66
C LEU A 18 9.04 -41.07 -9.69
N ALA A 19 10.28 -40.77 -9.28
CA ALA A 19 10.58 -39.64 -8.41
C ALA A 19 10.15 -38.30 -9.03
N THR A 20 10.37 -38.12 -10.33
CA THR A 20 9.95 -36.92 -11.07
C THR A 20 8.43 -36.78 -11.08
N VAL A 21 7.69 -37.86 -11.34
CA VAL A 21 6.21 -37.85 -11.34
C VAL A 21 5.66 -37.55 -9.94
N THR A 22 6.24 -38.15 -8.89
CA THR A 22 5.87 -37.83 -7.51
C THR A 22 6.12 -36.36 -7.18
N LEU A 23 7.26 -35.82 -7.61
CA LEU A 23 7.62 -34.41 -7.40
C LEU A 23 6.66 -33.47 -8.14
N ILE A 24 6.30 -33.80 -9.39
CA ILE A 24 5.27 -33.08 -10.16
C ILE A 24 3.94 -33.10 -9.42
N ALA A 25 3.48 -34.25 -8.93
CA ALA A 25 2.21 -34.36 -8.22
C ALA A 25 2.20 -33.54 -6.92
N MET A 26 3.28 -33.59 -6.13
CA MET A 26 3.45 -32.76 -4.93
C MET A 26 3.46 -31.27 -5.27
N SER A 27 4.15 -30.89 -6.35
CA SER A 27 4.25 -29.50 -6.79
C SER A 27 2.92 -28.96 -7.30
N ILE A 28 2.16 -29.74 -8.08
CA ILE A 28 0.81 -29.36 -8.53
C ILE A 28 -0.11 -29.14 -7.33
N TYR A 29 -0.06 -30.04 -6.33
CA TYR A 29 -0.83 -29.87 -5.10
C TYR A 29 -0.46 -28.58 -4.35
N ALA A 30 0.82 -28.27 -4.25
CA ALA A 30 1.33 -27.04 -3.64
C ALA A 30 0.88 -25.78 -4.41
N VAL A 31 1.00 -25.79 -5.74
CA VAL A 31 0.57 -24.68 -6.62
C VAL A 31 -0.90 -24.34 -6.41
N MET A 32 -1.77 -25.36 -6.34
CA MET A 32 -3.21 -25.15 -6.13
C MET A 32 -3.57 -24.52 -4.78
N ARG A 33 -2.64 -24.50 -3.81
CA ARG A 33 -2.84 -23.93 -2.47
C ARG A 33 -1.96 -22.72 -2.19
N THR A 34 -1.19 -22.27 -3.17
CA THR A 34 -0.30 -21.12 -3.00
C THR A 34 -1.13 -19.83 -3.05
N PRO A 35 -0.99 -18.92 -2.06
CA PRO A 35 -1.68 -17.63 -2.07
C PRO A 35 -1.38 -16.81 -3.32
N LEU A 36 -2.37 -16.07 -3.82
CA LEU A 36 -2.26 -15.25 -5.02
C LEU A 36 -2.42 -13.78 -4.68
N ASP A 37 -1.56 -12.94 -5.25
CA ASP A 37 -1.65 -11.48 -5.14
C ASP A 37 -1.06 -10.81 -6.38
N ALA A 38 -1.31 -9.52 -6.59
CA ALA A 38 -0.76 -8.77 -7.71
C ALA A 38 0.73 -8.47 -7.48
N ILE A 39 1.09 -8.05 -6.27
CA ILE A 39 2.45 -7.71 -5.84
C ILE A 39 2.73 -8.31 -4.46
N PRO A 40 4.00 -8.52 -4.07
CA PRO A 40 4.30 -8.88 -2.69
C PRO A 40 3.88 -7.76 -1.72
N ASP A 41 3.60 -8.12 -0.47
CA ASP A 41 3.32 -7.12 0.56
C ASP A 41 4.59 -6.29 0.82
N LEU A 42 4.54 -5.01 0.44
CA LEU A 42 5.65 -4.07 0.59
C LEU A 42 5.58 -3.27 1.90
N SER A 43 4.50 -3.43 2.68
CA SER A 43 4.26 -2.60 3.86
C SER A 43 5.26 -2.88 4.99
N ASP A 44 5.72 -1.80 5.63
CA ASP A 44 6.40 -1.88 6.91
C ASP A 44 5.42 -2.37 8.00
N VAL A 45 5.96 -3.01 9.03
CA VAL A 45 5.16 -3.39 10.21
C VAL A 45 4.79 -2.12 10.96
N GLN A 46 3.49 -1.84 11.00
CA GLN A 46 2.93 -0.61 11.52
C GLN A 46 1.84 -0.93 12.53
N ILE A 47 1.96 -0.35 13.73
CA ILE A 47 0.90 -0.40 14.74
C ILE A 47 0.29 0.99 14.87
N ILE A 48 -1.02 1.06 14.76
CA ILE A 48 -1.78 2.30 14.87
C ILE A 48 -2.38 2.39 16.27
N ILE A 49 -2.24 3.54 16.91
CA ILE A 49 -2.97 3.90 18.13
C ILE A 49 -3.93 5.03 17.74
N TYR A 50 -5.21 4.81 18.01
CA TYR A 50 -6.28 5.76 17.73
C TYR A 50 -6.96 6.16 19.04
N THR A 51 -7.10 7.47 19.23
CA THR A 51 -7.72 8.02 20.43
C THR A 51 -8.71 9.10 20.04
N GLU A 52 -9.98 8.91 20.36
CA GLU A 52 -11.01 9.94 20.17
C GLU A 52 -11.01 10.89 21.36
N TYR A 53 -11.05 12.18 21.07
CA TYR A 53 -11.27 13.21 22.07
C TYR A 53 -12.25 14.26 21.52
N PRO A 54 -13.54 13.90 21.37
CA PRO A 54 -14.51 14.68 20.62
C PRO A 54 -14.63 16.13 21.11
N GLY A 55 -14.78 17.06 20.17
CA GLY A 55 -14.93 18.50 20.45
C GLY A 55 -13.64 19.25 20.80
N GLN A 56 -12.51 18.56 20.96
CA GLN A 56 -11.25 19.20 21.34
C GLN A 56 -10.45 19.72 20.14
N ALA A 57 -9.80 20.86 20.35
CA ALA A 57 -8.92 21.47 19.35
C ALA A 57 -7.62 20.64 19.15
N PRO A 58 -7.05 20.62 17.93
CA PRO A 58 -5.78 19.98 17.61
C PRO A 58 -4.65 20.24 18.61
N GLN A 59 -4.51 21.47 19.11
CA GLN A 59 -3.47 21.81 20.11
C GLN A 59 -3.68 21.07 21.44
N VAL A 60 -4.93 21.00 21.92
CA VAL A 60 -5.26 20.29 23.16
C VAL A 60 -5.05 18.78 22.97
N VAL A 61 -5.42 18.25 21.80
CA VAL A 61 -5.19 16.85 21.45
C VAL A 61 -3.69 16.54 21.41
N GLU A 62 -2.87 17.43 20.83
CA GLU A 62 -1.41 17.28 20.82
C GLU A 62 -0.85 17.25 22.23
N ASP A 63 -1.16 18.27 23.04
CA ASP A 63 -0.55 18.46 24.36
C ASP A 63 -0.97 17.38 25.37
N GLN A 64 -2.23 16.93 25.33
CA GLN A 64 -2.80 16.02 26.33
C GLN A 64 -2.78 14.54 25.91
N ILE A 65 -2.78 14.25 24.60
CA ILE A 65 -2.92 12.88 24.08
C ILE A 65 -1.72 12.48 23.22
N THR A 66 -1.52 13.15 22.09
CA THR A 66 -0.56 12.71 21.06
C THR A 66 0.88 12.79 21.54
N TYR A 67 1.26 13.88 22.21
CA TYR A 67 2.64 14.07 22.68
C TYR A 67 3.03 13.09 23.80
N PRO A 68 2.24 12.92 24.89
CA PRO A 68 2.55 11.91 25.91
C PRO A 68 2.58 10.48 25.35
N LEU A 69 1.67 10.13 24.44
CA LEU A 69 1.65 8.80 23.84
C LEU A 69 2.82 8.59 22.86
N SER A 70 3.10 9.54 21.98
CA SER A 70 4.20 9.41 21.00
C SER A 70 5.56 9.32 21.67
N THR A 71 5.81 10.12 22.71
CA THR A 71 7.04 10.06 23.51
C THR A 71 7.19 8.72 24.24
N ALA A 72 6.10 8.16 24.79
CA ALA A 72 6.12 6.82 25.36
C ALA A 72 6.42 5.74 24.30
N MET A 73 5.89 5.89 23.08
CA MET A 73 6.10 4.94 21.99
C MET A 73 7.51 4.97 21.42
N LEU A 74 8.27 6.06 21.56
CA LEU A 74 9.67 6.13 21.13
C LEU A 74 10.60 5.16 21.87
N ALA A 75 10.21 4.77 23.09
CA ALA A 75 10.97 3.80 23.88
C ALA A 75 10.64 2.34 23.52
N VAL A 76 9.67 2.10 22.63
CA VAL A 76 9.28 0.75 22.25
C VAL A 76 10.43 0.09 21.48
N PRO A 77 10.89 -1.12 21.89
CA PRO A 77 12.01 -1.77 21.22
C PRO A 77 11.73 -2.01 19.73
N LYS A 78 12.75 -1.77 18.88
CA LYS A 78 12.69 -1.86 17.41
C LYS A 78 11.76 -0.84 16.74
N SER A 79 11.29 0.19 17.45
CA SER A 79 10.59 1.30 16.81
C SER A 79 11.57 2.07 15.92
N LYS A 80 11.29 2.14 14.63
CA LYS A 80 12.09 2.87 13.64
C LYS A 80 11.68 4.35 13.59
N VAL A 81 10.37 4.61 13.51
CA VAL A 81 9.78 5.97 13.46
C VAL A 81 8.43 5.95 14.17
N VAL A 82 8.13 7.00 14.93
CA VAL A 82 6.80 7.24 15.50
C VAL A 82 6.21 8.52 14.88
N ARG A 83 5.10 8.41 14.15
CA ARG A 83 4.41 9.56 13.55
C ARG A 83 3.15 9.87 14.35
N GLY A 84 2.96 11.12 14.74
CA GLY A 84 1.75 11.62 15.36
C GLY A 84 0.99 12.56 14.43
N LEU A 85 -0.34 12.50 14.49
CA LEU A 85 -1.22 13.45 13.84
C LEU A 85 -2.37 13.78 14.78
N SER A 86 -2.41 15.03 15.22
CA SER A 86 -3.45 15.61 16.05
C SER A 86 -4.39 16.43 15.17
N VAL A 87 -5.64 16.00 15.07
CA VAL A 87 -6.70 16.70 14.34
C VAL A 87 -7.84 17.03 15.29
N PHE A 88 -8.78 17.84 14.82
CA PHE A 88 -9.97 18.17 15.61
C PHE A 88 -10.71 16.90 16.03
N GLY A 89 -10.81 16.68 17.34
CA GLY A 89 -11.55 15.56 17.92
C GLY A 89 -10.83 14.21 17.95
N ALA A 90 -9.59 14.08 17.43
CA ALA A 90 -8.91 12.78 17.37
C ALA A 90 -7.38 12.87 17.28
N SER A 91 -6.71 11.85 17.85
CA SER A 91 -5.28 11.60 17.74
C SER A 91 -5.01 10.29 16.98
N PHE A 92 -4.07 10.35 16.04
CA PHE A 92 -3.54 9.18 15.34
C PHE A 92 -2.04 9.07 15.61
N ILE A 93 -1.59 7.90 16.05
CA ILE A 93 -0.17 7.61 16.26
C ILE A 93 0.18 6.34 15.50
N TYR A 94 1.22 6.42 14.70
CA TYR A 94 1.73 5.34 13.87
C TYR A 94 3.12 4.95 14.35
N VAL A 95 3.25 3.76 14.92
CA VAL A 95 4.53 3.19 15.34
C VAL A 95 5.00 2.25 14.25
N ILE A 96 6.06 2.65 13.55
CA ILE A 96 6.67 1.90 12.45
C ILE A 96 7.88 1.16 12.98
N PHE A 97 7.99 -0.13 12.70
CA PHE A 97 9.03 -1.01 13.21
C PHE A 97 10.14 -1.27 12.17
N GLU A 98 11.29 -1.73 12.66
CA GLU A 98 12.36 -2.29 11.83
C GLU A 98 11.90 -3.55 11.08
N ASP A 99 12.51 -3.81 9.92
CA ASP A 99 12.22 -4.97 9.08
C ASP A 99 12.39 -6.30 9.83
N GLY A 100 11.54 -7.28 9.52
CA GLY A 100 11.58 -8.61 10.12
C GLY A 100 10.99 -8.69 11.54
N THR A 101 10.41 -7.60 12.05
CA THR A 101 9.64 -7.62 13.30
C THR A 101 8.31 -8.35 13.10
N ASP A 102 7.96 -9.29 13.99
CA ASP A 102 6.63 -9.90 13.97
C ASP A 102 5.55 -8.89 14.37
N ILE A 103 4.47 -8.82 13.61
CA ILE A 103 3.37 -7.88 13.84
C ILE A 103 2.69 -8.13 15.19
N TYR A 104 2.46 -9.38 15.59
CA TYR A 104 1.77 -9.67 16.84
C TYR A 104 2.66 -9.41 18.06
N TRP A 105 3.96 -9.65 17.94
CA TRP A 105 4.95 -9.20 18.90
C TRP A 105 4.92 -7.67 19.05
N ALA A 106 4.97 -6.93 17.94
CA ALA A 106 4.91 -5.47 17.93
C ALA A 106 3.62 -4.95 18.58
N ARG A 107 2.46 -5.51 18.22
CA ARG A 107 1.16 -5.19 18.83
C ARG A 107 1.18 -5.40 20.35
N THR A 108 1.73 -6.52 20.80
CA THR A 108 1.82 -6.84 22.23
C THR A 108 2.77 -5.89 22.97
N ARG A 109 3.90 -5.51 22.36
CA ARG A 109 4.83 -4.51 22.92
C ARG A 109 4.18 -3.14 23.01
N VAL A 110 3.51 -2.69 21.95
CA VAL A 110 2.78 -1.42 21.96
C VAL A 110 1.69 -1.42 23.03
N LEU A 111 0.92 -2.52 23.16
CA LEU A 111 -0.12 -2.64 24.18
C LEU A 111 0.42 -2.50 25.61
N GLU A 112 1.60 -3.05 25.89
CA GLU A 112 2.25 -2.94 27.21
C GLU A 112 2.58 -1.47 27.55
N TYR A 113 3.21 -0.75 26.61
CA TYR A 113 3.52 0.67 26.79
C TYR A 113 2.26 1.53 26.83
N LEU A 114 1.25 1.18 26.03
CA LEU A 114 -0.03 1.87 26.00
C LEU A 114 -0.75 1.75 27.34
N ASN A 115 -0.70 0.58 27.98
CA ASN A 115 -1.30 0.37 29.31
C ASN A 115 -0.64 1.25 30.38
N PHE A 116 0.68 1.47 30.31
CA PHE A 116 1.38 2.39 31.22
C PHE A 116 1.02 3.86 30.93
N ALA A 117 0.98 4.24 29.66
CA ALA A 117 0.69 5.62 29.25
C ALA A 117 -0.80 6.00 29.43
N SER A 118 -1.71 5.02 29.38
CA SER A 118 -3.16 5.24 29.53
C SER A 118 -3.54 5.89 30.86
N GLY A 119 -2.77 5.63 31.93
CA GLY A 119 -2.98 6.27 33.23
C GLY A 119 -2.70 7.78 33.27
N GLN A 120 -2.06 8.33 32.22
CA GLN A 120 -1.77 9.76 32.08
C GLN A 120 -2.81 10.49 31.20
N MET A 121 -3.77 9.75 30.63
CA MET A 121 -4.78 10.33 29.74
C MET A 121 -5.85 11.08 30.55
N PRO A 122 -6.49 12.11 29.97
CA PRO A 122 -7.65 12.77 30.55
C PRO A 122 -8.78 11.79 30.88
N ALA A 123 -9.57 12.12 31.91
CA ALA A 123 -10.69 11.28 32.35
C ALA A 123 -11.69 11.04 31.20
N GLY A 124 -12.07 9.78 30.98
CA GLY A 124 -13.01 9.38 29.92
C GLY A 124 -12.39 9.20 28.54
N VAL A 125 -11.08 9.46 28.36
CA VAL A 125 -10.36 9.22 27.11
C VAL A 125 -9.60 7.90 27.22
N THR A 126 -9.89 6.96 26.32
CA THR A 126 -9.23 5.66 26.28
C THR A 126 -8.56 5.44 24.93
N PRO A 127 -7.22 5.48 24.87
CA PRO A 127 -6.49 5.10 23.67
C PRO A 127 -6.78 3.65 23.27
N THR A 128 -6.95 3.41 21.96
CA THR A 128 -7.23 2.08 21.41
C THR A 128 -6.22 1.69 20.36
N LEU A 129 -5.97 0.38 20.21
CA LEU A 129 -5.22 -0.14 19.08
C LEU A 129 -6.10 -0.15 17.84
N GLY A 130 -5.54 0.31 16.72
CA GLY A 130 -6.14 0.16 15.40
C GLY A 130 -6.24 -1.30 14.95
N PRO A 131 -6.88 -1.54 13.79
CA PRO A 131 -7.06 -2.88 13.25
C PRO A 131 -5.71 -3.58 13.00
N ASP A 132 -5.75 -4.89 12.81
CA ASP A 132 -4.59 -5.70 12.44
C ASP A 132 -4.32 -5.63 10.93
N ALA A 133 -4.23 -4.39 10.44
CA ALA A 133 -4.10 -4.05 9.03
C ALA A 133 -3.56 -2.64 8.85
N THR A 134 -3.18 -2.31 7.63
CA THR A 134 -2.65 -1.00 7.25
C THR A 134 -3.49 -0.38 6.12
N GLY A 135 -3.16 0.83 5.67
CA GLY A 135 -3.81 1.46 4.51
C GLY A 135 -3.70 0.65 3.22
N VAL A 136 -2.71 -0.25 3.10
CA VAL A 136 -2.55 -1.17 1.96
C VAL A 136 -3.60 -2.30 1.99
N GLY A 137 -4.19 -2.59 3.16
CA GLY A 137 -5.21 -3.62 3.33
C GLY A 137 -6.56 -3.31 2.67
N TRP A 138 -6.73 -2.14 2.05
CA TRP A 138 -7.99 -1.72 1.41
C TRP A 138 -8.21 -2.48 0.10
N VAL A 139 -8.79 -3.68 0.18
CA VAL A 139 -8.89 -4.62 -0.94
C VAL A 139 -10.21 -4.52 -1.72
N TYR A 140 -11.28 -4.08 -1.07
CA TYR A 140 -12.61 -4.01 -1.66
C TYR A 140 -13.39 -2.84 -1.06
N GLN A 141 -13.99 -2.01 -1.92
CA GLN A 141 -14.90 -0.95 -1.49
C GLN A 141 -16.23 -1.09 -2.23
N TYR A 142 -17.32 -0.88 -1.51
CA TYR A 142 -18.67 -0.97 -2.05
C TYR A 142 -19.52 0.22 -1.62
N VAL A 143 -20.55 0.51 -2.39
CA VAL A 143 -21.57 1.51 -2.10
C VAL A 143 -22.89 0.81 -1.78
N VAL A 144 -23.58 1.30 -0.74
CA VAL A 144 -24.94 0.90 -0.39
C VAL A 144 -25.91 1.84 -1.11
N GLN A 145 -26.69 1.31 -2.04
CA GLN A 145 -27.57 2.12 -2.90
C GLN A 145 -29.04 1.74 -2.71
N SER A 146 -29.90 2.74 -2.72
CA SER A 146 -31.35 2.57 -2.83
C SER A 146 -32.01 3.83 -3.36
N ALA A 147 -33.03 3.68 -4.21
CA ALA A 147 -33.87 4.80 -4.65
C ALA A 147 -35.01 5.12 -3.66
N ARG A 148 -35.24 4.27 -2.65
CA ARG A 148 -36.38 4.37 -1.72
C ARG A 148 -35.99 4.79 -0.30
N HIS A 149 -34.71 4.71 0.04
CA HIS A 149 -34.21 4.97 1.39
C HIS A 149 -33.36 6.23 1.41
N THR A 150 -33.38 6.92 2.54
CA THR A 150 -32.55 8.08 2.83
C THR A 150 -31.11 7.67 3.16
N LEU A 151 -30.18 8.62 3.08
CA LEU A 151 -28.79 8.40 3.47
C LEU A 151 -28.62 8.03 4.96
N GLU A 152 -29.55 8.46 5.83
CA GLU A 152 -29.58 8.05 7.24
C GLU A 152 -29.93 6.57 7.38
N GLU A 153 -30.97 6.12 6.69
CA GLU A 153 -31.42 4.72 6.71
C GLU A 153 -30.34 3.80 6.11
N LEU A 154 -29.74 4.19 4.99
CA LEU A 154 -28.64 3.44 4.36
C LEU A 154 -27.42 3.37 5.28
N ARG A 155 -27.09 4.46 5.99
CA ARG A 155 -26.00 4.48 6.95
C ARG A 155 -26.28 3.58 8.15
N THR A 156 -27.53 3.56 8.63
CA THR A 156 -27.97 2.67 9.71
C THR A 156 -27.86 1.20 9.29
N ILE A 157 -28.31 0.85 8.07
CA ILE A 157 -28.17 -0.51 7.51
C ILE A 157 -26.70 -0.90 7.40
N GLN A 158 -25.84 0.01 6.91
CA GLN A 158 -24.41 -0.22 6.81
C GLN A 158 -23.79 -0.51 8.19
N ASP A 159 -24.03 0.33 9.18
CA ASP A 159 -23.37 0.24 10.50
C ASP A 159 -23.88 -0.93 11.36
N TRP A 160 -25.16 -1.27 11.26
CA TRP A 160 -25.83 -2.22 12.17
C TRP A 160 -26.18 -3.58 11.56
N PHE A 161 -26.16 -3.70 10.24
CA PHE A 161 -26.39 -4.97 9.55
C PHE A 161 -25.19 -5.40 8.72
N VAL A 162 -24.86 -4.64 7.66
CA VAL A 162 -23.85 -5.05 6.65
C VAL A 162 -22.47 -5.18 7.28
N ARG A 163 -22.01 -4.17 8.02
CA ARG A 163 -20.68 -4.15 8.67
C ARG A 163 -20.43 -5.40 9.51
N TYR A 164 -21.38 -5.80 10.36
CA TYR A 164 -21.21 -6.99 11.21
C TYR A 164 -21.18 -8.29 10.43
N GLN A 165 -22.00 -8.41 9.37
CA GLN A 165 -22.01 -9.62 8.55
C GLN A 165 -20.70 -9.78 7.77
N LEU A 166 -20.18 -8.68 7.21
CA LEU A 166 -18.95 -8.68 6.42
C LEU A 166 -17.69 -8.76 7.28
N THR A 167 -17.70 -8.22 8.51
CA THR A 167 -16.56 -8.33 9.45
C THR A 167 -16.31 -9.79 9.86
N LYS A 168 -17.35 -10.64 9.87
CA LYS A 168 -17.22 -12.06 10.19
C LYS A 168 -16.52 -12.87 9.09
N THR A 169 -16.38 -12.31 7.90
CA THR A 169 -15.75 -12.98 6.76
C THR A 169 -14.28 -13.29 7.05
N GLN A 170 -13.83 -14.47 6.64
CA GLN A 170 -12.46 -14.91 6.89
C GLN A 170 -11.44 -13.98 6.22
N GLY A 171 -10.40 -13.62 6.97
CA GLY A 171 -9.30 -12.75 6.53
C GLY A 171 -9.61 -11.24 6.52
N VAL A 172 -10.84 -10.83 6.81
CA VAL A 172 -11.18 -9.41 7.05
C VAL A 172 -10.69 -8.98 8.44
N ALA A 173 -10.02 -7.83 8.52
CA ALA A 173 -9.66 -7.18 9.79
C ALA A 173 -10.76 -6.24 10.27
N GLU A 174 -11.30 -5.42 9.35
CA GLU A 174 -12.30 -4.41 9.65
C GLU A 174 -13.16 -4.10 8.41
N ILE A 175 -14.42 -3.72 8.65
CA ILE A 175 -15.27 -3.07 7.65
C ILE A 175 -15.52 -1.63 8.13
N ALA A 176 -14.89 -0.66 7.47
CA ALA A 176 -14.98 0.74 7.85
C ALA A 176 -16.10 1.43 7.08
N SER A 177 -16.99 2.12 7.79
CA SER A 177 -18.10 2.87 7.18
C SER A 177 -17.68 4.31 6.87
N VAL A 178 -18.18 4.86 5.76
CA VAL A 178 -17.88 6.22 5.33
C VAL A 178 -19.06 6.82 4.54
N GLY A 179 -19.28 8.13 4.68
CA GLY A 179 -20.42 8.83 4.09
C GLY A 179 -21.75 8.59 4.84
N GLY A 180 -22.83 9.18 4.33
CA GLY A 180 -24.16 9.13 4.95
C GLY A 180 -24.33 9.97 6.23
N PHE A 181 -25.50 9.85 6.83
CA PHE A 181 -25.86 10.58 8.06
C PHE A 181 -26.02 9.59 9.23
N VAL A 182 -25.29 9.82 10.32
CA VAL A 182 -25.47 9.05 11.55
C VAL A 182 -26.66 9.64 12.31
N LYS A 183 -27.69 8.83 12.51
CA LYS A 183 -28.90 9.20 13.26
C LYS A 183 -28.53 9.60 14.70
N THR A 184 -28.92 10.80 15.11
CA THR A 184 -28.69 11.33 16.46
C THR A 184 -29.97 11.97 17.01
N TYR A 185 -30.25 11.74 18.29
CA TYR A 185 -31.34 12.42 19.00
C TYR A 185 -30.83 13.77 19.51
N GLN A 186 -31.27 14.85 18.86
CA GLN A 186 -30.87 16.19 19.25
C GLN A 186 -31.95 16.87 20.10
N VAL A 187 -31.55 17.32 21.28
CA VAL A 187 -32.36 18.12 22.18
C VAL A 187 -32.00 19.59 21.99
N THR A 188 -32.76 20.28 21.13
CA THR A 188 -32.59 21.69 20.80
C THR A 188 -33.26 22.56 21.87
N ILE A 189 -32.46 23.17 22.75
CA ILE A 189 -32.91 23.93 23.92
C ILE A 189 -33.39 25.33 23.54
N GLU A 190 -34.48 25.82 24.13
CA GLU A 190 -34.91 27.21 24.01
C GLU A 190 -34.52 28.02 25.26
N PRO A 191 -33.49 28.90 25.20
CA PRO A 191 -32.93 29.54 26.39
C PRO A 191 -33.93 30.43 27.14
N HIS A 192 -34.83 31.11 26.42
CA HIS A 192 -35.87 31.94 27.02
C HIS A 192 -36.89 31.13 27.84
N LYS A 193 -37.19 29.90 27.42
CA LYS A 193 -38.05 28.99 28.18
C LYS A 193 -37.33 28.48 29.42
N LEU A 194 -36.06 28.11 29.32
CA LEU A 194 -35.25 27.77 30.51
C LEU A 194 -35.25 28.88 31.55
N GLN A 195 -35.11 30.13 31.10
CA GLN A 195 -35.16 31.31 31.96
C GLN A 195 -36.54 31.50 32.63
N SER A 196 -37.64 31.37 31.88
CA SER A 196 -38.99 31.56 32.43
C SER A 196 -39.38 30.51 33.46
N TYR A 197 -38.91 29.27 33.30
CA TYR A 197 -39.11 28.18 34.26
C TYR A 197 -38.07 28.17 35.41
N GLY A 198 -37.01 28.97 35.29
CA GLY A 198 -35.90 29.02 36.25
C GLY A 198 -35.14 27.70 36.33
N ILE A 199 -34.84 27.10 35.18
CA ILE A 199 -34.14 25.81 35.06
C ILE A 199 -32.83 26.03 34.29
N PRO A 200 -31.65 25.71 34.84
CA PRO A 200 -30.40 25.82 34.11
C PRO A 200 -30.27 24.67 33.09
N ILE A 201 -29.53 24.90 32.00
CA ILE A 201 -29.28 23.85 30.98
C ILE A 201 -28.56 22.62 31.57
N THR A 202 -27.68 22.83 32.56
CA THR A 202 -27.00 21.74 33.28
C THR A 202 -27.99 20.76 33.90
N ARG A 203 -29.13 21.25 34.41
CA ARG A 203 -30.19 20.40 34.96
C ARG A 203 -30.82 19.51 33.90
N VAL A 204 -31.03 20.03 32.68
CA VAL A 204 -31.55 19.24 31.56
C VAL A 204 -30.58 18.13 31.21
N ALA A 205 -29.28 18.47 31.11
CA ALA A 205 -28.23 17.51 30.83
C ALA A 205 -28.14 16.39 31.89
N GLU A 206 -28.16 16.75 33.17
CA GLU A 206 -28.20 15.79 34.29
C GLU A 206 -29.39 14.84 34.23
N VAL A 207 -30.59 15.38 33.98
CA VAL A 207 -31.82 14.58 33.92
C VAL A 207 -31.75 13.58 32.77
N ILE A 208 -31.30 14.01 31.59
CA ILE A 208 -31.13 13.10 30.43
C ILE A 208 -30.10 12.01 30.75
N ARG A 209 -28.93 12.36 31.31
CA ARG A 209 -27.89 11.39 31.70
C ARG A 209 -28.41 10.37 32.71
N ALA A 210 -29.20 10.82 33.69
CA ALA A 210 -29.71 9.96 34.77
C ALA A 210 -30.91 9.08 34.35
N SER A 211 -31.60 9.42 33.26
CA SER A 211 -32.89 8.82 32.88
C SER A 211 -32.81 7.76 31.78
N ASN A 212 -31.61 7.22 31.53
CA ASN A 212 -31.39 6.23 30.47
C ASN A 212 -30.67 4.98 31.02
N ARG A 213 -31.35 4.21 31.88
CA ARG A 213 -30.80 2.96 32.45
C ARG A 213 -31.88 1.96 32.84
N ASP A 214 -31.59 0.68 32.64
CA ASP A 214 -32.32 -0.43 33.23
C ASP A 214 -31.60 -0.91 34.51
N VAL A 215 -32.35 -1.46 35.47
CA VAL A 215 -31.81 -2.00 36.73
C VAL A 215 -32.32 -3.41 37.02
N GLY A 216 -31.46 -4.28 37.55
CA GLY A 216 -31.82 -5.63 38.01
C GLY A 216 -32.18 -5.65 39.49
N GLY A 217 -33.34 -6.22 39.84
CA GLY A 217 -33.87 -6.29 41.21
C GLY A 217 -33.67 -7.63 41.92
N ARG A 218 -32.77 -8.49 41.43
CA ARG A 218 -32.63 -9.91 41.82
C ARG A 218 -33.89 -10.73 41.46
N ILE A 219 -34.22 -11.74 42.25
CA ILE A 219 -35.32 -12.67 42.03
C ILE A 219 -36.32 -12.61 43.19
N ILE A 220 -37.58 -12.90 42.90
CA ILE A 220 -38.59 -13.25 43.89
C ILE A 220 -39.10 -14.65 43.59
N GLU A 221 -39.20 -15.49 44.61
CA GLU A 221 -39.79 -16.81 44.47
C GLU A 221 -41.29 -16.73 44.78
N MET A 222 -42.12 -17.19 43.86
CA MET A 222 -43.56 -17.29 44.03
C MET A 222 -44.03 -18.62 43.46
N ALA A 223 -44.72 -19.42 44.29
CA ALA A 223 -45.22 -20.76 43.91
C ALA A 223 -44.11 -21.64 43.28
N GLU A 224 -42.98 -21.80 43.99
CA GLU A 224 -41.83 -22.61 43.56
C GLU A 224 -41.23 -22.17 42.20
N THR A 225 -41.55 -20.95 41.75
CA THR A 225 -41.06 -20.36 40.49
C THR A 225 -40.29 -19.08 40.79
N GLU A 226 -39.10 -18.94 40.22
CA GLU A 226 -38.30 -17.73 40.31
C GLU A 226 -38.73 -16.70 39.25
N TYR A 227 -39.09 -15.50 39.71
CA TYR A 227 -39.38 -14.34 38.86
C TYR A 227 -38.23 -13.35 38.95
N ILE A 228 -37.61 -13.03 37.81
CA ILE A 228 -36.53 -12.05 37.73
C ILE A 228 -37.12 -10.64 37.75
N LEU A 229 -36.78 -9.87 38.77
CA LEU A 229 -37.18 -8.47 38.91
C LEU A 229 -36.34 -7.58 37.99
N ARG A 230 -37.00 -6.77 37.15
CA ARG A 230 -36.36 -5.81 36.24
C ARG A 230 -37.07 -4.46 36.29
N GLY A 231 -36.32 -3.40 36.53
CA GLY A 231 -36.74 -2.02 36.31
C GLY A 231 -36.33 -1.57 34.91
N ARG A 232 -37.29 -1.09 34.12
CA ARG A 232 -37.07 -0.61 32.76
C ARG A 232 -37.04 0.92 32.75
N GLY A 233 -35.97 1.51 32.24
CA GLY A 233 -35.75 2.95 32.16
C GLY A 233 -34.92 3.40 30.96
N TYR A 234 -34.71 2.55 29.94
CA TYR A 234 -34.15 3.01 28.66
C TYR A 234 -35.10 3.92 27.88
N LEU A 235 -34.53 4.93 27.23
CA LEU A 235 -35.20 5.81 26.28
C LEU A 235 -35.40 5.09 24.93
N ARG A 236 -36.64 5.05 24.41
CA ARG A 236 -37.01 4.32 23.18
C ARG A 236 -37.40 5.21 22.00
N GLY A 237 -37.26 6.52 22.15
CA GLY A 237 -37.52 7.49 21.09
C GLY A 237 -37.72 8.90 21.60
N ILE A 238 -38.14 9.78 20.70
CA ILE A 238 -38.35 11.23 20.95
C ILE A 238 -39.31 11.45 22.13
N ALA A 239 -40.45 10.76 22.14
CA ALA A 239 -41.48 10.95 23.16
C ALA A 239 -41.00 10.65 24.59
N ASP A 240 -40.08 9.69 24.77
CA ASP A 240 -39.54 9.38 26.10
C ASP A 240 -38.66 10.52 26.62
N ILE A 241 -37.84 11.10 25.74
CA ILE A 241 -36.97 12.25 26.06
C ILE A 241 -37.82 13.48 26.38
N GLU A 242 -38.85 13.74 25.58
CA GLU A 242 -39.77 14.88 25.75
C GLU A 242 -40.50 14.86 27.10
N ASN A 243 -40.81 13.68 27.61
CA ASN A 243 -41.55 13.47 28.86
C ASN A 243 -40.66 13.39 30.11
N LEU A 244 -39.35 13.61 29.99
CA LEU A 244 -38.46 13.64 31.15
C LEU A 244 -38.77 14.85 32.04
N VAL A 245 -38.87 14.61 33.35
CA VAL A 245 -39.24 15.62 34.34
C VAL A 245 -38.02 16.41 34.79
N LEU A 246 -38.04 17.73 34.57
CA LEU A 246 -36.98 18.65 34.99
C LEU A 246 -37.21 19.21 36.40
N LYS A 247 -38.48 19.57 36.68
CA LYS A 247 -38.94 20.16 37.94
C LYS A 247 -40.40 19.77 38.17
N ALA A 248 -40.86 19.71 39.41
CA ALA A 248 -42.27 19.56 39.73
C ALA A 248 -42.66 20.51 40.87
N ASN A 249 -43.82 21.16 40.75
CA ASN A 249 -44.36 22.03 41.80
C ASN A 249 -45.84 21.70 42.04
N ALA A 250 -46.21 21.37 43.27
CA ALA A 250 -47.59 21.03 43.67
C ALA A 250 -48.30 20.00 42.77
N GLY A 251 -47.56 19.05 42.17
CA GLY A 251 -48.09 18.02 41.27
C GLY A 251 -48.11 18.40 39.78
N THR A 252 -47.72 19.63 39.41
CA THR A 252 -47.52 20.04 38.02
C THR A 252 -46.05 19.90 37.62
N PRO A 253 -45.69 18.97 36.72
CA PRO A 253 -44.33 18.82 36.23
C PRO A 253 -44.01 19.85 35.14
N VAL A 254 -42.73 20.22 35.05
CA VAL A 254 -42.12 20.85 33.89
C VAL A 254 -41.25 19.80 33.21
N LEU A 255 -41.50 19.55 31.93
CA LEU A 255 -40.90 18.49 31.15
C LEU A 255 -39.87 19.05 30.16
N VAL A 256 -39.06 18.18 29.53
CA VAL A 256 -38.10 18.60 28.50
C VAL A 256 -38.80 19.28 27.33
N ARG A 257 -39.95 18.76 26.86
CA ARG A 257 -40.73 19.40 25.78
C ARG A 257 -41.19 20.83 26.08
N ASP A 258 -41.27 21.20 27.36
CA ASP A 258 -41.69 22.53 27.77
C ASP A 258 -40.55 23.56 27.64
N VAL A 259 -39.31 23.12 27.45
CA VAL A 259 -38.10 23.97 27.35
C VAL A 259 -37.21 23.65 26.14
N ALA A 260 -37.51 22.61 25.38
CA ALA A 260 -36.70 22.13 24.28
C ALA A 260 -37.54 21.44 23.20
N HIS A 261 -37.03 21.44 21.97
CA HIS A 261 -37.51 20.61 20.88
C HIS A 261 -36.61 19.38 20.72
N VAL A 262 -37.19 18.19 20.65
CA VAL A 262 -36.44 16.94 20.47
C VAL A 262 -36.69 16.42 19.06
N GLU A 263 -35.63 16.27 18.28
CA GLU A 263 -35.70 15.87 16.88
C GLU A 263 -34.60 14.86 16.52
N LEU A 264 -34.79 14.15 15.41
CA LEU A 264 -33.72 13.37 14.80
C LEU A 264 -32.92 14.31 13.89
N ALA A 265 -31.62 14.38 14.15
CA ALA A 265 -30.68 15.20 13.39
C ALA A 265 -29.46 14.36 13.00
N PRO A 266 -28.78 14.70 11.89
CA PRO A 266 -27.52 14.08 11.53
C PRO A 266 -26.41 14.50 12.52
N ASP A 267 -25.56 13.55 12.90
CA ASP A 267 -24.34 13.85 13.64
C ASP A 267 -23.31 14.64 12.79
N GLU A 268 -22.25 15.13 13.44
CA GLU A 268 -21.16 15.78 12.72
C GLU A 268 -20.49 14.83 11.72
N ARG A 269 -20.35 15.29 10.46
CA ARG A 269 -19.71 14.51 9.40
C ARG A 269 -18.23 14.83 9.35
N ARG A 270 -17.40 13.79 9.42
CA ARG A 270 -15.93 13.85 9.20
C ARG A 270 -15.49 13.14 7.91
N GLY A 271 -16.44 12.57 7.17
CA GLY A 271 -16.22 11.89 5.90
C GLY A 271 -17.46 11.97 5.00
N ILE A 272 -17.24 12.24 3.71
CA ILE A 272 -18.28 12.33 2.67
C ILE A 272 -17.91 11.36 1.56
N ILE A 273 -18.91 10.69 0.98
CA ILE A 273 -18.74 9.84 -0.20
C ILE A 273 -19.67 10.33 -1.29
N GLU A 274 -19.17 10.34 -2.51
CA GLU A 274 -19.91 10.72 -3.72
C GLU A 274 -19.63 9.68 -4.81
N LEU A 275 -20.66 9.34 -5.59
CA LEU A 275 -20.54 8.40 -6.70
C LEU A 275 -20.90 9.07 -8.04
N ASN A 276 -19.96 9.02 -8.99
CA ASN A 276 -20.11 9.42 -10.40
C ASN A 276 -20.52 10.89 -10.66
N GLY A 277 -20.55 11.77 -9.66
CA GLY A 277 -21.06 13.14 -9.81
C GLY A 277 -22.60 13.23 -9.76
N GLU A 278 -23.29 12.14 -9.39
CA GLU A 278 -24.75 12.01 -9.32
C GLU A 278 -25.31 12.31 -7.92
N GLY A 279 -24.51 12.23 -6.87
CA GLY A 279 -24.95 12.48 -5.49
C GLY A 279 -24.12 11.81 -4.40
N GLU A 280 -24.35 12.25 -3.16
CA GLU A 280 -23.76 11.64 -1.97
C GLU A 280 -24.25 10.18 -1.78
N ALA A 281 -23.39 9.33 -1.23
CA ALA A 281 -23.71 7.92 -0.98
C ALA A 281 -23.14 7.43 0.36
N VAL A 282 -23.47 6.18 0.71
CA VAL A 282 -22.91 5.45 1.85
C VAL A 282 -22.01 4.35 1.33
N SER A 283 -20.80 4.23 1.86
CA SER A 283 -19.85 3.20 1.44
C SER A 283 -19.25 2.45 2.62
N GLY A 284 -18.88 1.19 2.36
CA GLY A 284 -18.08 0.37 3.25
C GLY A 284 -16.75 0.00 2.59
N ILE A 285 -15.68 0.07 3.38
CA ILE A 285 -14.31 -0.28 2.99
C ILE A 285 -13.93 -1.56 3.71
N ALA A 286 -13.67 -2.62 2.95
CA ALA A 286 -13.17 -3.87 3.51
C ALA A 286 -11.65 -3.85 3.59
N VAL A 287 -11.16 -3.97 4.81
CA VAL A 287 -9.73 -3.99 5.11
C VAL A 287 -9.30 -5.43 5.38
N ALA A 288 -8.48 -5.99 4.50
CA ALA A 288 -7.84 -7.29 4.68
C ALA A 288 -6.82 -7.23 5.82
N ARG A 289 -6.77 -8.31 6.60
CA ARG A 289 -5.79 -8.48 7.66
C ARG A 289 -4.38 -8.64 7.09
N TYR A 290 -3.39 -8.15 7.84
CA TYR A 290 -1.99 -8.28 7.48
C TYR A 290 -1.61 -9.73 7.13
N GLY A 291 -0.88 -9.91 6.03
CA GLY A 291 -0.41 -11.22 5.55
C GLY A 291 -1.49 -12.18 5.01
N GLN A 292 -2.77 -11.77 4.93
CA GLN A 292 -3.82 -12.58 4.31
C GLN A 292 -3.82 -12.46 2.78
N ASN A 293 -4.32 -13.48 2.10
CA ASN A 293 -4.50 -13.48 0.65
C ASN A 293 -5.65 -12.53 0.26
N ALA A 294 -5.32 -11.44 -0.44
CA ALA A 294 -6.30 -10.44 -0.86
C ALA A 294 -7.40 -11.04 -1.76
N LEU A 295 -7.06 -11.90 -2.72
CA LEU A 295 -8.02 -12.52 -3.64
C LEU A 295 -9.01 -13.40 -2.88
N GLU A 296 -8.53 -14.25 -1.98
CA GLU A 296 -9.38 -15.13 -1.16
C GLU A 296 -10.32 -14.32 -0.24
N VAL A 297 -9.83 -13.23 0.36
CA VAL A 297 -10.65 -12.33 1.18
C VAL A 297 -11.75 -11.68 0.35
N ILE A 298 -11.44 -11.22 -0.86
CA ILE A 298 -12.43 -10.61 -1.76
C ILE A 298 -13.47 -11.64 -2.20
N ASP A 299 -13.07 -12.86 -2.56
CA ASP A 299 -14.00 -13.91 -2.97
C ASP A 299 -14.93 -14.30 -1.81
N ASN A 300 -14.38 -14.44 -0.60
CA ASN A 300 -15.16 -14.68 0.61
C ASN A 300 -16.15 -13.53 0.89
N LEU A 301 -15.74 -12.27 0.66
CA LEU A 301 -16.61 -11.10 0.78
C LEU A 301 -17.73 -11.11 -0.25
N LYS A 302 -17.42 -11.38 -1.52
CA LYS A 302 -18.41 -11.48 -2.61
C LYS A 302 -19.45 -12.57 -2.32
N HIS A 303 -18.99 -13.74 -1.86
CA HIS A 303 -19.87 -14.82 -1.42
C HIS A 303 -20.74 -14.38 -0.24
N LYS A 304 -20.17 -13.69 0.75
CA LYS A 304 -20.93 -13.22 1.90
C LYS A 304 -21.95 -12.14 1.53
N ILE A 305 -21.60 -11.23 0.63
CA ILE A 305 -22.49 -10.21 0.08
C ILE A 305 -23.69 -10.89 -0.62
N ALA A 306 -23.43 -11.90 -1.46
CA ALA A 306 -24.49 -12.66 -2.12
C ALA A 306 -25.41 -13.38 -1.12
N GLU A 307 -24.84 -13.96 -0.05
CA GLU A 307 -25.61 -14.61 1.03
C GLU A 307 -26.55 -13.60 1.74
N ILE A 308 -26.03 -12.45 2.15
CA ILE A 308 -26.80 -11.46 2.93
C ILE A 308 -27.72 -10.59 2.09
N SER A 309 -27.58 -10.60 0.77
CA SER A 309 -28.41 -9.78 -0.14
C SER A 309 -29.90 -10.07 0.02
N SER A 310 -30.27 -11.31 0.36
CA SER A 310 -31.66 -11.70 0.64
C SER A 310 -32.23 -11.12 1.95
N GLY A 311 -31.37 -10.71 2.88
CA GLY A 311 -31.74 -10.08 4.15
C GLY A 311 -31.74 -8.55 4.11
N LEU A 312 -31.37 -7.95 2.97
CA LEU A 312 -31.43 -6.50 2.80
C LEU A 312 -32.88 -6.04 2.55
N PRO A 313 -33.26 -4.83 3.00
CA PRO A 313 -34.57 -4.27 2.69
C PRO A 313 -34.82 -4.11 1.18
N ASP A 314 -36.09 -4.15 0.78
CA ASP A 314 -36.49 -4.06 -0.63
C ASP A 314 -35.90 -2.81 -1.32
N GLY A 315 -35.13 -3.05 -2.38
CA GLY A 315 -34.50 -1.98 -3.17
C GLY A 315 -33.18 -1.45 -2.61
N VAL A 316 -32.61 -2.07 -1.57
CA VAL A 316 -31.23 -1.85 -1.12
C VAL A 316 -30.30 -2.85 -1.78
N SER A 317 -29.21 -2.39 -2.38
CA SER A 317 -28.19 -3.24 -2.98
C SER A 317 -26.78 -2.79 -2.61
N LEU A 318 -25.84 -3.74 -2.64
CA LEU A 318 -24.41 -3.50 -2.45
C LEU A 318 -23.72 -3.61 -3.81
N ARG A 319 -23.10 -2.52 -4.26
CA ARG A 319 -22.37 -2.48 -5.54
C ARG A 319 -20.89 -2.24 -5.30
N ALA A 320 -20.03 -3.02 -5.95
CA ALA A 320 -18.59 -2.81 -5.95
C ALA A 320 -18.25 -1.45 -6.57
N ALA A 321 -17.40 -0.69 -5.91
CA ALA A 321 -16.86 0.59 -6.38
C ALA A 321 -15.33 0.58 -6.48
N TYR A 322 -14.66 -0.35 -5.82
CA TYR A 322 -13.26 -0.70 -6.06
C TYR A 322 -13.04 -2.17 -5.75
N ASP A 323 -12.41 -2.89 -6.67
CA ASP A 323 -12.16 -4.32 -6.54
C ASP A 323 -10.74 -4.68 -6.98
N ARG A 324 -9.88 -5.04 -6.02
CA ARG A 324 -8.49 -5.40 -6.32
C ARG A 324 -8.37 -6.74 -7.06
N SER A 325 -9.38 -7.63 -7.00
CA SER A 325 -9.32 -8.93 -7.65
C SER A 325 -9.17 -8.83 -9.17
N ASP A 326 -9.68 -7.76 -9.79
CA ASP A 326 -9.55 -7.51 -11.22
C ASP A 326 -8.08 -7.27 -11.64
N LEU A 327 -7.32 -6.55 -10.81
CA LEU A 327 -5.89 -6.37 -11.02
C LEU A 327 -5.13 -7.68 -10.83
N ILE A 328 -5.45 -8.43 -9.76
CA ILE A 328 -4.79 -9.72 -9.45
C ILE A 328 -5.00 -10.71 -10.61
N ASN A 329 -6.24 -10.85 -11.09
CA ASN A 329 -6.56 -11.75 -12.20
C ASN A 329 -5.88 -11.33 -13.51
N ARG A 330 -5.91 -10.04 -13.87
CA ARG A 330 -5.20 -9.52 -15.05
C ARG A 330 -3.70 -9.75 -14.98
N ALA A 331 -3.10 -9.51 -13.81
CA ALA A 331 -1.67 -9.73 -13.58
C ALA A 331 -1.29 -11.21 -13.78
N ILE A 332 -2.10 -12.12 -13.22
CA ILE A 332 -1.91 -13.56 -13.35
C ILE A 332 -2.10 -14.02 -14.80
N ASP A 333 -3.14 -13.54 -15.48
CA ASP A 333 -3.44 -13.96 -16.85
C ASP A 333 -2.40 -13.43 -17.85
N ASN A 334 -1.95 -12.19 -17.69
CA ASN A 334 -0.83 -11.64 -18.44
C ASN A 334 0.42 -12.52 -18.29
N LEU A 335 0.75 -12.90 -17.06
CA LEU A 335 1.90 -13.75 -16.83
C LEU A 335 1.69 -15.17 -17.37
N LYS A 336 0.51 -15.80 -17.21
CA LYS A 336 0.23 -17.10 -17.82
C LYS A 336 0.45 -17.05 -19.34
N GLN A 337 0.00 -15.97 -19.98
CA GLN A 337 0.22 -15.73 -21.39
C GLN A 337 1.72 -15.61 -21.71
N VAL A 338 2.46 -14.76 -20.99
CA VAL A 338 3.91 -14.59 -21.20
C VAL A 338 4.67 -15.90 -21.01
N LEU A 339 4.37 -16.68 -19.95
CA LEU A 339 5.00 -17.98 -19.71
C LEU A 339 4.70 -18.99 -20.83
N LEU A 340 3.48 -18.97 -21.39
CA LEU A 340 3.10 -19.80 -22.53
C LEU A 340 3.79 -19.35 -23.82
N GLU A 341 3.86 -18.05 -24.07
CA GLU A 341 4.55 -17.46 -25.22
C GLU A 341 6.05 -17.78 -25.18
N GLU A 342 6.71 -17.57 -24.05
CA GLU A 342 8.13 -17.92 -23.85
C GLU A 342 8.36 -19.41 -24.04
N SER A 343 7.53 -20.26 -23.41
CA SER A 343 7.64 -21.72 -23.56
C SER A 343 7.46 -22.15 -25.02
N PHE A 344 6.52 -21.53 -25.74
CA PHE A 344 6.27 -21.81 -27.16
C PHE A 344 7.43 -21.33 -28.05
N ILE A 345 7.94 -20.12 -27.83
CA ILE A 345 9.09 -19.57 -28.57
C ILE A 345 10.31 -20.45 -28.35
N VAL A 346 10.61 -20.82 -27.11
CA VAL A 346 11.73 -21.70 -26.78
C VAL A 346 11.56 -23.08 -27.42
N ALA A 347 10.36 -23.67 -27.38
CA ALA A 347 10.06 -24.92 -28.05
C ALA A 347 10.28 -24.82 -29.58
N LEU A 348 9.81 -23.73 -30.20
CA LEU A 348 9.96 -23.48 -31.63
C LEU A 348 11.43 -23.35 -32.02
N VAL A 349 12.21 -22.55 -31.27
CA VAL A 349 13.65 -22.39 -31.48
C VAL A 349 14.36 -23.75 -31.35
N CYS A 350 14.07 -24.54 -30.32
CA CYS A 350 14.62 -25.88 -30.14
C CYS A 350 14.33 -26.80 -31.33
N ILE A 351 13.10 -26.81 -31.86
CA ILE A 351 12.71 -27.65 -33.00
C ILE A 351 13.46 -27.22 -34.27
N ILE A 352 13.59 -25.91 -34.51
CA ILE A 352 14.27 -25.35 -35.70
C ILE A 352 15.77 -25.71 -35.69
N PHE A 353 16.46 -25.54 -34.56
CA PHE A 353 17.89 -25.81 -34.49
C PHE A 353 18.20 -27.31 -34.52
N LEU A 354 17.41 -28.13 -33.82
CA LEU A 354 17.66 -29.57 -33.71
C LEU A 354 17.12 -30.40 -34.89
N MET A 355 16.19 -29.85 -35.70
CA MET A 355 15.43 -30.55 -36.76
C MET A 355 14.93 -31.97 -36.39
N HIS A 356 14.76 -32.24 -35.10
CA HIS A 356 14.36 -33.52 -34.58
C HIS A 356 13.41 -33.30 -33.40
N VAL A 357 12.11 -33.32 -33.68
CA VAL A 357 11.03 -32.98 -32.73
C VAL A 357 11.18 -33.76 -31.42
N ARG A 358 11.58 -35.03 -31.46
CA ARG A 358 11.75 -35.83 -30.24
C ARG A 358 12.93 -35.35 -29.38
N SER A 359 13.98 -34.80 -29.97
CA SER A 359 15.08 -34.21 -29.20
C SER A 359 14.61 -32.92 -28.53
N ALA A 360 13.85 -32.10 -29.25
CA ALA A 360 13.24 -30.89 -28.69
C ALA A 360 12.28 -31.20 -27.53
N LEU A 361 11.56 -32.33 -27.55
CA LEU A 361 10.71 -32.75 -26.43
C LEU A 361 11.46 -32.89 -25.10
N VAL A 362 12.76 -33.20 -25.11
CA VAL A 362 13.57 -33.26 -23.88
C VAL A 362 13.64 -31.87 -23.22
N ALA A 363 13.99 -30.85 -23.99
CA ALA A 363 14.04 -29.46 -23.54
C ALA A 363 12.64 -28.94 -23.15
N ILE A 364 11.62 -29.27 -23.95
CA ILE A 364 10.22 -28.85 -23.71
C ILE A 364 9.67 -29.46 -22.41
N ILE A 365 9.95 -30.72 -22.11
CA ILE A 365 9.47 -31.37 -20.88
C ILE A 365 10.20 -30.84 -19.65
N MET A 366 11.48 -30.46 -19.78
CA MET A 366 12.26 -29.90 -18.67
C MET A 366 11.64 -28.61 -18.12
N LEU A 367 11.09 -27.76 -18.98
CA LEU A 367 10.52 -26.46 -18.62
C LEU A 367 9.37 -26.55 -17.59
N PRO A 368 8.24 -27.25 -17.86
CA PRO A 368 7.17 -27.39 -16.89
C PRO A 368 7.63 -28.05 -15.59
N VAL A 369 8.55 -29.02 -15.65
CA VAL A 369 9.04 -29.71 -14.46
C VAL A 369 9.88 -28.78 -13.59
N GLY A 370 10.79 -28.01 -14.18
CA GLY A 370 11.60 -27.01 -13.46
C GLY A 370 10.73 -25.92 -12.82
N MET A 371 9.74 -25.42 -13.56
CA MET A 371 8.77 -24.45 -13.05
C MET A 371 7.94 -25.01 -11.89
N LEU A 372 7.41 -26.23 -12.01
CA LEU A 372 6.64 -26.86 -10.94
C LEU A 372 7.49 -27.05 -9.68
N ILE A 373 8.76 -27.48 -9.81
CA ILE A 373 9.67 -27.59 -8.67
C ILE A 373 9.85 -26.23 -7.98
N ALA A 374 10.05 -25.15 -8.76
CA ALA A 374 10.18 -23.81 -8.22
C ALA A 374 8.92 -23.37 -7.45
N MET A 375 7.73 -23.61 -8.04
CA MET A 375 6.46 -23.27 -7.38
C MET A 375 6.18 -24.15 -6.15
N GLY A 376 6.57 -25.43 -6.17
CA GLY A 376 6.52 -26.31 -5.01
C GLY A 376 7.42 -25.80 -3.88
N ALA A 377 8.62 -25.32 -4.20
CA ALA A 377 9.53 -24.71 -3.23
C ALA A 377 9.01 -23.38 -2.68
N MET A 378 8.36 -22.56 -3.51
CA MET A 378 7.68 -21.33 -3.04
C MET A 378 6.67 -21.61 -1.93
N HIS A 379 5.83 -22.62 -2.13
CA HIS A 379 4.82 -23.00 -1.15
C HIS A 379 5.44 -23.49 0.17
N LEU A 380 6.55 -24.21 0.12
CA LEU A 380 7.28 -24.66 1.30
C LEU A 380 7.93 -23.51 2.09
N MET A 381 8.12 -22.36 1.46
CA MET A 381 8.72 -21.16 2.05
C MET A 381 7.71 -20.02 2.25
N ASP A 382 6.41 -20.32 2.15
CA ASP A 382 5.33 -19.35 2.32
C ASP A 382 5.44 -18.11 1.41
N ILE A 383 6.02 -18.28 0.22
CA ILE A 383 6.14 -17.20 -0.77
C ILE A 383 4.85 -17.15 -1.59
N ASN A 384 4.17 -16.00 -1.57
CA ASN A 384 2.99 -15.77 -2.39
C ASN A 384 3.31 -15.75 -3.89
N SER A 385 2.32 -16.11 -4.69
CA SER A 385 2.38 -16.13 -6.14
C SER A 385 1.88 -14.80 -6.69
N ASN A 386 2.81 -13.97 -7.17
CA ASN A 386 2.57 -12.61 -7.68
C ASN A 386 3.46 -12.30 -8.91
N ILE A 387 3.35 -11.10 -9.49
CA ILE A 387 4.12 -10.69 -10.68
C ILE A 387 5.64 -10.82 -10.44
N MET A 388 6.14 -10.45 -9.26
CA MET A 388 7.58 -10.50 -8.95
C MET A 388 8.09 -11.93 -8.81
N SER A 389 7.38 -12.76 -8.02
CA SER A 389 7.76 -14.16 -7.83
C SER A 389 7.69 -14.93 -9.15
N LEU A 390 6.64 -14.73 -9.95
CA LEU A 390 6.47 -15.46 -11.20
C LEU A 390 7.36 -14.90 -12.32
N GLY A 391 7.65 -13.59 -12.30
CA GLY A 391 8.65 -12.98 -13.17
C GLY A 391 10.04 -13.57 -12.99
N GLY A 392 10.40 -13.99 -11.76
CA GLY A 392 11.64 -14.73 -11.52
C GLY A 392 11.68 -16.10 -12.22
N ILE A 393 10.53 -16.77 -12.37
CA ILE A 393 10.40 -18.00 -13.17
C ILE A 393 10.50 -17.68 -14.66
N ALA A 394 9.83 -16.63 -15.15
CA ALA A 394 9.92 -16.21 -16.55
C ALA A 394 11.37 -15.91 -16.97
N ILE A 395 12.09 -15.10 -16.18
CA ILE A 395 13.52 -14.81 -16.38
C ILE A 395 14.36 -16.11 -16.39
N ALA A 396 13.96 -17.11 -15.59
CA ALA A 396 14.67 -18.37 -15.51
C ALA A 396 14.48 -19.27 -16.75
N ILE A 397 13.33 -19.22 -17.45
CA ILE A 397 12.97 -20.13 -18.56
C ILE A 397 14.06 -20.23 -19.62
N GLY A 398 14.57 -19.09 -20.09
CA GLY A 398 15.62 -19.04 -21.11
C GLY A 398 16.89 -19.78 -20.67
N THR A 399 17.35 -19.50 -19.45
CA THR A 399 18.56 -20.13 -18.88
C THR A 399 18.36 -21.59 -18.47
N MET A 400 17.14 -22.01 -18.10
CA MET A 400 16.86 -23.40 -17.73
C MET A 400 17.04 -24.35 -18.91
N VAL A 401 16.59 -23.93 -20.10
CA VAL A 401 16.61 -24.78 -21.30
C VAL A 401 17.98 -24.88 -21.93
N ASP A 402 18.84 -23.87 -21.76
CA ASP A 402 20.17 -23.85 -22.35
C ASP A 402 20.99 -25.10 -21.96
N ALA A 403 20.95 -25.48 -20.67
CA ALA A 403 21.62 -26.68 -20.21
C ALA A 403 21.12 -27.98 -20.88
N ALA A 404 19.81 -28.08 -21.18
CA ALA A 404 19.29 -29.20 -21.95
C ALA A 404 19.72 -29.13 -23.41
N ILE A 405 19.66 -27.96 -24.05
CA ILE A 405 20.06 -27.78 -25.46
C ILE A 405 21.53 -28.16 -25.64
N VAL A 406 22.44 -27.62 -24.83
CA VAL A 406 23.88 -27.91 -24.93
C VAL A 406 24.15 -29.40 -24.77
N MET A 407 23.47 -30.07 -23.84
CA MET A 407 23.61 -31.51 -23.63
C MET A 407 23.07 -32.32 -24.81
N ILE A 408 21.92 -31.93 -25.38
CA ILE A 408 21.32 -32.57 -26.56
C ILE A 408 22.22 -32.40 -27.79
N GLU A 409 22.75 -31.20 -28.01
CA GLU A 409 23.65 -30.89 -29.13
C GLU A 409 24.94 -31.71 -29.01
N ASN A 410 25.55 -31.78 -27.81
CA ASN A 410 26.74 -32.60 -27.60
C ASN A 410 26.48 -34.09 -27.89
N ALA A 411 25.32 -34.60 -27.48
CA ALA A 411 24.91 -35.98 -27.78
C ALA A 411 24.65 -36.21 -29.27
N HIS A 412 24.06 -35.25 -29.98
CA HIS A 412 23.88 -35.33 -31.44
C HIS A 412 25.22 -35.41 -32.15
N LYS A 413 26.21 -34.62 -31.74
CA LYS A 413 27.58 -34.67 -32.30
C LYS A 413 28.26 -36.02 -32.08
N HIS A 414 28.11 -36.60 -30.88
CA HIS A 414 28.66 -37.93 -30.59
C HIS A 414 27.99 -39.02 -31.43
N LEU A 415 26.68 -38.93 -31.65
CA LEU A 415 25.92 -39.88 -32.47
C LEU A 415 26.18 -39.70 -33.98
N GLU A 416 26.47 -38.49 -34.45
CA GLU A 416 26.86 -38.22 -35.85
C GLU A 416 28.24 -38.81 -36.19
N ARG A 417 29.19 -38.75 -35.23
CA ARG A 417 30.56 -39.26 -35.39
C ARG A 417 30.71 -40.77 -35.16
N ALA A 418 29.67 -41.42 -34.66
CA ALA A 418 29.71 -42.84 -34.28
C ALA A 418 29.66 -43.79 -35.49
N GLY A 419 30.43 -44.89 -35.41
CA GLY A 419 30.35 -45.99 -36.37
C GLY A 419 29.10 -46.87 -36.20
N PRO A 420 28.74 -47.70 -37.20
CA PRO A 420 27.48 -48.46 -37.22
C PRO A 420 27.29 -49.46 -36.05
N ASP A 421 28.36 -49.88 -35.37
CA ASP A 421 28.32 -50.87 -34.27
C ASP A 421 28.34 -50.25 -32.85
N ALA A 422 28.32 -48.92 -32.73
CA ALA A 422 28.44 -48.25 -31.43
C ALA A 422 27.12 -48.27 -30.62
N SER A 423 27.21 -48.59 -29.32
CA SER A 423 26.04 -48.56 -28.43
C SER A 423 25.53 -47.14 -28.21
N ARG A 424 24.36 -46.82 -28.80
CA ARG A 424 23.67 -45.51 -28.63
C ARG A 424 23.56 -45.09 -27.18
N ALA A 425 23.18 -46.01 -26.28
CA ALA A 425 22.97 -45.68 -24.88
C ALA A 425 24.28 -45.25 -24.20
N GLN A 426 25.39 -45.91 -24.53
CA GLN A 426 26.70 -45.57 -23.98
C GLN A 426 27.18 -44.22 -24.53
N LEU A 427 27.00 -43.96 -25.83
CA LEU A 427 27.37 -42.69 -26.46
C LEU A 427 26.61 -41.49 -25.86
N VAL A 428 25.31 -41.63 -25.61
CA VAL A 428 24.52 -40.59 -24.95
C VAL A 428 25.00 -40.34 -23.51
N ILE A 429 25.30 -41.40 -22.76
CA ILE A 429 25.83 -41.28 -21.39
C ILE A 429 27.21 -40.60 -21.37
N ASP A 430 28.08 -40.94 -22.32
CA ASP A 430 29.42 -40.37 -22.40
C ASP A 430 29.34 -38.89 -22.80
N ALA A 431 28.46 -38.52 -23.74
CA ALA A 431 28.18 -37.12 -24.08
C ALA A 431 27.63 -36.32 -22.87
N CYS A 432 26.73 -36.90 -22.07
CA CYS A 432 26.24 -36.27 -20.84
C CYS A 432 27.35 -36.09 -19.79
N ARG A 433 28.32 -37.02 -19.70
CA ARG A 433 29.43 -36.95 -18.72
C ARG A 433 30.49 -35.92 -19.07
N GLU A 434 30.64 -35.59 -20.34
CA GLU A 434 31.59 -34.60 -20.82
C GLU A 434 31.17 -33.18 -20.41
N VAL A 435 29.95 -32.77 -20.78
CA VAL A 435 29.43 -31.41 -20.53
C VAL A 435 28.62 -31.28 -19.23
N GLY A 436 28.09 -32.37 -18.69
CA GLY A 436 27.21 -32.34 -17.50
C GLY A 436 27.80 -31.62 -16.28
N PRO A 437 29.07 -31.87 -15.88
CA PRO A 437 29.69 -31.13 -14.79
C PRO A 437 29.79 -29.63 -15.05
N ALA A 438 30.22 -29.23 -16.26
CA ALA A 438 30.40 -27.82 -16.61
C ALA A 438 29.06 -27.08 -16.58
N LEU A 439 28.00 -27.68 -17.13
CA LEU A 439 26.64 -27.13 -17.11
C LEU A 439 26.04 -27.04 -15.71
N PHE A 440 26.28 -28.04 -14.86
CA PHE A 440 25.86 -27.98 -13.46
C PHE A 440 26.53 -26.82 -12.71
N PHE A 441 27.84 -26.64 -12.89
CA PHE A 441 28.57 -25.54 -12.26
C PHE A 441 28.16 -24.18 -12.85
N SER A 442 27.86 -24.10 -14.14
CA SER A 442 27.45 -22.85 -14.79
C SER A 442 26.06 -22.39 -14.30
N LEU A 443 25.10 -23.31 -14.18
CA LEU A 443 23.80 -23.02 -13.57
C LEU A 443 23.94 -22.65 -12.08
N LEU A 444 24.88 -23.27 -11.35
CA LEU A 444 25.17 -22.89 -9.97
C LEU A 444 25.74 -21.48 -9.87
N ILE A 445 26.58 -21.05 -10.82
CA ILE A 445 27.08 -19.67 -10.91
C ILE A 445 25.92 -18.69 -11.09
N ILE A 446 24.97 -18.97 -12.00
CA ILE A 446 23.77 -18.13 -12.20
C ILE A 446 22.92 -18.06 -10.93
N THR A 447 22.82 -19.16 -10.19
CA THR A 447 22.08 -19.24 -8.93
C THR A 447 22.75 -18.37 -7.86
N VAL A 448 24.04 -18.57 -7.63
CA VAL A 448 24.80 -17.87 -6.57
C VAL A 448 25.01 -16.40 -6.91
N SER A 449 25.10 -16.03 -8.20
CA SER A 449 25.22 -14.62 -8.62
C SER A 449 23.99 -13.79 -8.23
N PHE A 450 22.87 -14.44 -7.93
CA PHE A 450 21.64 -13.78 -7.49
C PHE A 450 21.49 -13.71 -5.97
N LEU A 451 22.30 -14.47 -5.21
CA LEU A 451 22.25 -14.46 -3.75
C LEU A 451 22.45 -13.06 -3.13
N PRO A 452 23.32 -12.19 -3.68
CA PRO A 452 23.48 -10.83 -3.15
C PRO A 452 22.22 -9.96 -3.22
N VAL A 453 21.23 -10.28 -4.07
CA VAL A 453 19.94 -9.56 -4.14
C VAL A 453 19.16 -9.68 -2.82
N PHE A 454 19.34 -10.76 -2.05
CA PHE A 454 18.72 -10.91 -0.72
C PHE A 454 19.26 -9.97 0.35
N THR A 455 20.32 -9.21 0.07
CA THR A 455 20.85 -8.19 0.99
C THR A 455 20.15 -6.83 0.84
N LEU A 456 19.25 -6.69 -0.14
CA LEU A 456 18.35 -5.55 -0.23
C LEU A 456 17.38 -5.57 0.95
N GLU A 457 17.17 -4.40 1.56
CA GLU A 457 16.38 -4.23 2.78
C GLU A 457 15.05 -3.52 2.46
N ALA A 458 14.15 -3.39 3.43
CA ALA A 458 12.92 -2.61 3.35
C ALA A 458 12.05 -2.92 2.10
N GLN A 459 11.55 -1.87 1.44
CA GLN A 459 10.63 -1.97 0.32
C GLN A 459 11.28 -2.67 -0.89
N GLU A 460 12.51 -2.31 -1.24
CA GLU A 460 13.25 -2.95 -2.33
C GLU A 460 13.52 -4.43 -2.05
N GLY A 461 13.85 -4.79 -0.81
CA GLY A 461 14.04 -6.18 -0.38
C GLY A 461 12.76 -7.01 -0.50
N ARG A 462 11.65 -6.53 0.08
CA ARG A 462 10.34 -7.21 0.01
C ARG A 462 9.85 -7.39 -1.41
N MET A 463 10.19 -6.45 -2.30
CA MET A 463 9.79 -6.48 -3.69
C MET A 463 10.58 -7.51 -4.52
N PHE A 464 11.92 -7.54 -4.38
CA PHE A 464 12.79 -8.37 -5.22
C PHE A 464 13.19 -9.72 -4.62
N ALA A 465 13.05 -9.91 -3.30
CA ALA A 465 13.35 -11.20 -2.66
C ALA A 465 12.48 -12.36 -3.23
N PRO A 466 11.15 -12.22 -3.44
CA PRO A 466 10.35 -13.27 -4.08
C PRO A 466 10.85 -13.62 -5.48
N LEU A 467 11.21 -12.61 -6.29
CA LEU A 467 11.80 -12.81 -7.62
C LEU A 467 13.13 -13.58 -7.55
N ALA A 468 13.98 -13.21 -6.59
CA ALA A 468 15.27 -13.87 -6.40
C ALA A 468 15.12 -15.32 -5.93
N TYR A 469 14.17 -15.61 -5.04
CA TYR A 469 13.85 -16.96 -4.57
C TYR A 469 13.39 -17.85 -5.71
N THR A 470 12.39 -17.42 -6.48
CA THR A 470 11.82 -18.25 -7.54
C THR A 470 12.79 -18.51 -8.67
N LYS A 471 13.57 -17.50 -9.07
CA LYS A 471 14.67 -17.68 -10.03
C LYS A 471 15.68 -18.69 -9.49
N THR A 472 16.07 -18.57 -8.22
CA THR A 472 17.02 -19.48 -7.56
C THR A 472 16.49 -20.92 -7.51
N PHE A 473 15.22 -21.13 -7.16
CA PHE A 473 14.62 -22.47 -7.12
C PHE A 473 14.44 -23.05 -8.52
N ALA A 474 14.08 -22.23 -9.50
CA ALA A 474 14.00 -22.65 -10.90
C ALA A 474 15.36 -23.08 -11.43
N MET A 475 16.42 -22.29 -11.18
CA MET A 475 17.80 -22.63 -11.55
C MET A 475 18.33 -23.86 -10.82
N ALA A 476 18.09 -23.96 -9.51
CA ALA A 476 18.50 -25.12 -8.72
C ALA A 476 17.78 -26.39 -9.19
N GLY A 477 16.47 -26.29 -9.47
CA GLY A 477 15.67 -27.35 -10.08
C GLY A 477 16.23 -27.76 -11.44
N ALA A 478 16.49 -26.80 -12.33
CA ALA A 478 17.09 -27.05 -13.64
C ALA A 478 18.48 -27.70 -13.55
N ALA A 479 19.32 -27.25 -12.62
CA ALA A 479 20.65 -27.83 -12.38
C ALA A 479 20.53 -29.29 -11.93
N LEU A 480 19.63 -29.60 -11.00
CA LEU A 480 19.36 -30.97 -10.55
C LEU A 480 18.80 -31.84 -11.69
N LEU A 481 17.83 -31.33 -12.44
CA LEU A 481 17.22 -32.03 -13.58
C LEU A 481 18.23 -32.28 -14.71
N SER A 482 19.16 -31.36 -14.96
CA SER A 482 20.19 -31.48 -16.01
C SER A 482 21.09 -32.70 -15.82
N ILE A 483 21.36 -33.11 -14.58
CA ILE A 483 22.19 -34.28 -14.27
C ILE A 483 21.39 -35.54 -13.91
N THR A 484 20.05 -35.44 -13.82
CA THR A 484 19.16 -36.55 -13.44
C THR A 484 18.14 -36.90 -14.54
N LEU A 485 17.13 -36.05 -14.75
CA LEU A 485 16.03 -36.29 -15.68
C LEU A 485 16.47 -36.14 -17.14
N VAL A 486 17.25 -35.12 -17.47
CA VAL A 486 17.66 -34.85 -18.87
C VAL A 486 18.40 -36.04 -19.50
N PRO A 487 19.40 -36.67 -18.87
CA PRO A 487 20.05 -37.87 -19.41
C PRO A 487 19.07 -39.03 -19.66
N VAL A 488 18.09 -39.22 -18.78
CA VAL A 488 17.05 -40.25 -18.91
C VAL A 488 16.13 -39.95 -20.09
N LEU A 489 15.65 -38.72 -20.21
CA LEU A 489 14.79 -38.29 -21.31
C LEU A 489 15.53 -38.36 -22.66
N MET A 490 16.82 -38.05 -22.69
CA MET A 490 17.66 -38.20 -23.88
C MET A 490 17.75 -39.66 -24.34
N LEU A 491 17.95 -40.61 -23.44
CA LEU A 491 17.95 -42.05 -23.77
C LEU A 491 16.61 -42.55 -24.34
N LEU A 492 15.51 -42.00 -23.82
CA LEU A 492 14.16 -42.34 -24.24
C LEU A 492 13.79 -41.73 -25.60
N PHE A 493 14.05 -40.43 -25.80
CA PHE A 493 13.53 -39.68 -26.95
C PHE A 493 14.51 -39.51 -28.12
N ILE A 494 15.83 -39.55 -27.91
CA ILE A 494 16.82 -39.45 -28.99
C ILE A 494 16.92 -40.81 -29.72
N ARG A 495 15.89 -41.14 -30.50
CA ARG A 495 15.77 -42.38 -31.29
C ARG A 495 15.51 -42.05 -32.76
N GLY A 496 16.31 -42.63 -33.66
CA GLY A 496 16.16 -42.48 -35.11
C GLY A 496 17.47 -42.08 -35.79
N LYS A 497 17.40 -41.74 -37.08
CA LYS A 497 18.54 -41.16 -37.81
C LYS A 497 18.65 -39.68 -37.47
N ILE A 498 19.75 -39.30 -36.81
CA ILE A 498 20.07 -37.90 -36.55
C ILE A 498 20.63 -37.29 -37.83
N THR A 499 20.04 -36.19 -38.27
CA THR A 499 20.51 -35.47 -39.47
C THR A 499 21.75 -34.66 -39.13
N PRO A 500 22.82 -34.75 -39.94
CA PRO A 500 23.99 -33.87 -39.83
C PRO A 500 23.61 -32.40 -39.80
N GLU A 501 24.28 -31.62 -38.95
CA GLU A 501 24.00 -30.20 -38.74
C GLU A 501 24.10 -29.36 -40.03
N ASN A 502 25.03 -29.74 -40.91
CA ASN A 502 25.25 -29.08 -42.21
C ASN A 502 24.06 -29.22 -43.19
N LYS A 503 23.11 -30.12 -42.91
CA LYS A 503 21.86 -30.27 -43.66
C LYS A 503 20.75 -29.38 -43.12
N ASN A 504 20.86 -28.87 -41.89
CA ASN A 504 19.94 -27.85 -41.40
C ASN A 504 20.22 -26.54 -42.17
N PRO A 505 19.25 -26.02 -42.96
CA PRO A 505 19.46 -24.81 -43.74
C PRO A 505 19.80 -23.59 -42.87
N VAL A 506 19.24 -23.53 -41.65
CA VAL A 506 19.49 -22.44 -40.70
C VAL A 506 20.92 -22.50 -40.18
N ASN A 507 21.37 -23.65 -39.67
CA ASN A 507 22.72 -23.80 -39.14
C ASN A 507 23.77 -23.61 -40.24
N ARG A 508 23.52 -24.11 -41.46
CA ARG A 508 24.43 -23.89 -42.60
C ARG A 508 24.59 -22.41 -42.93
N MET A 509 23.49 -21.64 -42.92
CA MET A 509 23.52 -20.20 -43.15
C MET A 509 24.28 -19.47 -42.04
N LEU A 510 23.95 -19.75 -40.77
CA LEU A 510 24.58 -19.13 -39.61
C LEU A 510 26.07 -19.44 -39.53
N ILE A 511 26.49 -20.69 -39.74
CA ILE A 511 27.90 -21.08 -39.79
C ILE A 511 28.61 -20.42 -40.99
N GLY A 512 27.93 -20.35 -42.14
CA GLY A 512 28.44 -19.68 -43.34
C GLY A 512 28.70 -18.19 -43.12
N LEU A 513 27.86 -17.52 -42.32
CA LEU A 513 28.02 -16.13 -41.91
C LEU A 513 29.07 -15.96 -40.80
N TYR A 514 29.12 -16.88 -39.85
CA TYR A 514 29.97 -16.77 -38.65
C TYR A 514 31.45 -17.09 -38.93
N ARG A 515 31.74 -18.11 -39.74
CA ARG A 515 33.13 -18.50 -40.09
C ARG A 515 33.99 -17.37 -40.67
N PRO A 516 33.53 -16.58 -41.67
CA PRO A 516 34.34 -15.48 -42.19
C PRO A 516 34.56 -14.38 -41.15
N VAL A 517 33.59 -14.14 -40.26
CA VAL A 517 33.73 -13.19 -39.15
C VAL A 517 34.82 -13.65 -38.18
N ILE A 518 34.85 -14.93 -37.79
CA ILE A 518 35.94 -15.47 -36.95
C ILE A 518 37.28 -15.34 -37.67
N ALA A 519 37.37 -15.72 -38.95
CA ALA A 519 38.62 -15.62 -39.69
C ALA A 519 39.14 -14.17 -39.74
N TRP A 520 38.23 -13.19 -39.85
CA TRP A 520 38.56 -11.77 -39.79
C TRP A 520 39.02 -11.32 -38.40
N VAL A 521 38.31 -11.71 -37.34
CA VAL A 521 38.66 -11.46 -35.94
C VAL A 521 40.04 -12.04 -35.60
N MET A 522 40.33 -13.27 -36.04
CA MET A 522 41.62 -13.93 -35.81
C MET A 522 42.77 -13.26 -36.57
N ARG A 523 42.51 -12.73 -37.77
CA ARG A 523 43.50 -11.99 -38.57
C ARG A 523 43.83 -10.63 -37.96
N TRP A 524 42.87 -9.95 -37.35
CA TRP A 524 43.01 -8.59 -36.81
C TRP A 524 42.81 -8.52 -35.29
N LYS A 525 43.30 -9.52 -34.54
CA LYS A 525 43.07 -9.68 -33.10
C LYS A 525 43.28 -8.42 -32.24
N LYS A 526 44.33 -7.62 -32.52
CA LYS A 526 44.61 -6.37 -31.78
C LYS A 526 43.54 -5.31 -32.06
N LEU A 527 43.09 -5.21 -33.30
CA LEU A 527 42.02 -4.29 -33.70
C LEU A 527 40.70 -4.70 -33.06
N THR A 528 40.37 -6.00 -33.03
CA THR A 528 39.13 -6.49 -32.40
C THR A 528 39.08 -6.17 -30.90
N ILE A 529 40.17 -6.39 -30.17
CA ILE A 529 40.24 -6.01 -28.75
C ILE A 529 40.12 -4.49 -28.60
N ALA A 530 40.80 -3.70 -29.44
CA ALA A 530 40.69 -2.25 -29.41
C ALA A 530 39.25 -1.76 -29.68
N THR A 531 38.53 -2.38 -30.62
CA THR A 531 37.12 -2.05 -30.90
C THR A 531 36.20 -2.44 -29.76
N ALA A 532 36.45 -3.58 -29.10
CA ALA A 532 35.67 -3.99 -27.94
C ALA A 532 35.86 -3.01 -26.76
N VAL A 533 37.11 -2.63 -26.47
CA VAL A 533 37.42 -1.62 -25.44
C VAL A 533 36.81 -0.25 -25.82
N PHE A 534 36.88 0.14 -27.09
CA PHE A 534 36.22 1.35 -27.56
C PHE A 534 34.71 1.32 -27.35
N ALA A 535 34.05 0.20 -27.65
CA ALA A 535 32.60 0.04 -27.40
C ALA A 535 32.27 0.18 -25.91
N LEU A 536 33.08 -0.41 -25.04
CA LEU A 536 32.94 -0.27 -23.58
C LEU A 536 33.08 1.18 -23.12
N ILE A 537 34.08 1.91 -23.64
CA ILE A 537 34.28 3.34 -23.34
C ILE A 537 33.13 4.18 -23.92
N ALA A 538 32.66 3.87 -25.12
CA ALA A 538 31.55 4.57 -25.77
C ALA A 538 30.24 4.41 -24.97
N SER A 539 30.02 3.27 -24.30
CA SER A 539 28.88 3.04 -23.40
C SER A 539 28.86 3.91 -22.15
N ILE A 540 29.97 4.58 -21.79
CA ILE A 540 29.98 5.54 -20.69
C ILE A 540 29.06 6.72 -21.01
N TYR A 541 28.97 7.14 -22.28
CA TYR A 541 28.11 8.25 -22.68
C TYR A 541 26.61 7.98 -22.41
N PRO A 542 25.99 6.91 -22.94
CA PRO A 542 24.60 6.59 -22.61
C PRO A 542 24.43 6.31 -21.11
N ALA A 543 25.37 5.64 -20.45
CA ALA A 543 25.29 5.37 -19.01
C ALA A 543 25.18 6.65 -18.16
N LEU A 544 25.88 7.73 -18.54
CA LEU A 544 25.80 9.03 -17.86
C LEU A 544 24.53 9.83 -18.22
N LYS A 545 23.78 9.40 -19.24
CA LYS A 545 22.54 10.05 -19.70
C LYS A 545 21.27 9.38 -19.18
N LEU A 546 21.36 8.16 -18.66
CA LEU A 546 20.24 7.48 -18.03
C LEU A 546 19.82 8.23 -16.74
N GLY A 547 18.54 8.53 -16.59
CA GLY A 547 17.98 9.10 -15.37
C GLY A 547 17.91 8.07 -14.24
N GLY A 548 17.70 8.53 -13.00
CA GLY A 548 17.47 7.67 -11.84
C GLY A 548 16.02 7.66 -11.36
N GLU A 549 15.45 6.49 -11.16
CA GLU A 549 14.15 6.31 -10.50
C GLU A 549 14.19 5.14 -9.51
N PHE A 550 13.25 5.09 -8.56
CA PHE A 550 13.18 3.94 -7.64
C PHE A 550 12.68 2.68 -8.36
N MET A 551 11.53 2.78 -9.01
CA MET A 551 10.87 1.70 -9.73
C MET A 551 10.00 2.28 -10.86
N PRO A 552 9.90 1.58 -12.01
CA PRO A 552 8.89 1.89 -13.02
C PRO A 552 7.47 1.83 -12.43
N THR A 553 6.59 2.72 -12.90
CA THR A 553 5.19 2.75 -12.45
C THR A 553 4.42 1.52 -12.94
N LEU A 554 3.89 0.73 -12.01
CA LEU A 554 2.98 -0.38 -12.31
C LEU A 554 1.58 0.15 -12.61
N ASN A 555 1.02 -0.11 -13.78
CA ASN A 555 -0.35 0.27 -14.10
C ASN A 555 -1.36 -0.64 -13.37
N GLU A 556 -2.10 -0.08 -12.42
CA GLU A 556 -3.12 -0.80 -11.66
C GLU A 556 -4.47 -0.94 -12.40
N GLY A 557 -4.68 -0.24 -13.52
CA GLY A 557 -5.97 -0.14 -14.22
C GLY A 557 -7.01 0.73 -13.50
N SER A 558 -6.63 1.30 -12.37
CA SER A 558 -7.40 2.32 -11.65
C SER A 558 -6.44 3.43 -11.23
N LEU A 559 -6.96 4.66 -11.15
CA LEU A 559 -6.21 5.84 -10.74
C LEU A 559 -6.76 6.34 -9.41
N LEU A 560 -5.90 7.01 -8.66
CA LEU A 560 -6.27 7.71 -7.44
C LEU A 560 -5.94 9.19 -7.61
N TYR A 561 -6.98 10.01 -7.56
CA TYR A 561 -6.88 11.46 -7.59
C TYR A 561 -6.98 12.01 -6.17
N MET A 562 -5.93 12.70 -5.70
CA MET A 562 -5.80 13.16 -4.31
C MET A 562 -5.56 14.66 -4.18
N PRO A 563 -6.49 15.51 -4.60
CA PRO A 563 -6.28 16.94 -4.47
C PRO A 563 -6.31 17.37 -3.00
N ILE A 564 -5.58 18.45 -2.69
CA ILE A 564 -5.73 19.19 -1.43
C ILE A 564 -6.14 20.62 -1.74
N THR A 565 -7.09 21.12 -0.95
CA THR A 565 -7.45 22.54 -0.91
C THR A 565 -6.89 23.20 0.34
N LEU A 566 -7.07 24.52 0.46
CA LEU A 566 -6.69 25.24 1.66
C LEU A 566 -7.43 24.71 2.89
N PRO A 567 -6.79 24.69 4.08
CA PRO A 567 -7.46 24.23 5.30
C PRO A 567 -8.73 25.01 5.62
N ALA A 568 -9.60 24.39 6.42
CA ALA A 568 -10.86 24.95 6.92
C ALA A 568 -11.97 25.13 5.87
N ILE A 569 -11.98 24.32 4.82
CA ILE A 569 -13.17 24.14 3.97
C ILE A 569 -14.34 23.61 4.82
N SER A 570 -15.55 24.11 4.59
CA SER A 570 -16.73 23.57 5.26
C SER A 570 -17.12 22.22 4.66
N VAL A 571 -17.77 21.36 5.46
CA VAL A 571 -18.29 20.05 4.98
C VAL A 571 -19.19 20.23 3.75
N THR A 572 -20.03 21.27 3.73
CA THR A 572 -20.93 21.57 2.59
C THR A 572 -20.13 21.91 1.34
N GLN A 573 -19.15 22.82 1.44
CA GLN A 573 -18.34 23.20 0.30
C GLN A 573 -17.45 22.06 -0.20
N ALA A 574 -16.96 21.21 0.72
CA ALA A 574 -16.21 20.01 0.37
C ALA A 574 -17.08 19.01 -0.41
N ALA A 575 -18.33 18.79 0.01
CA ALA A 575 -19.27 17.93 -0.73
C ALA A 575 -19.54 18.46 -2.15
N GLU A 576 -19.79 19.76 -2.29
CA GLU A 576 -20.01 20.41 -3.60
C GLU A 576 -18.77 20.30 -4.50
N LEU A 577 -17.58 20.53 -3.94
CA LEU A 577 -16.33 20.44 -4.67
C LEU A 577 -16.06 18.99 -5.12
N LEU A 578 -16.26 18.01 -4.24
CA LEU A 578 -16.13 16.59 -4.54
C LEU A 578 -17.06 16.16 -5.67
N GLN A 579 -18.34 16.55 -5.59
CA GLN A 579 -19.31 16.22 -6.63
C GLN A 579 -18.95 16.86 -7.97
N THR A 580 -18.47 18.11 -7.95
CA THR A 580 -18.04 18.82 -9.16
C THR A 580 -16.84 18.12 -9.81
N GLN A 581 -15.81 17.78 -9.02
CA GLN A 581 -14.65 17.03 -9.48
C GLN A 581 -15.05 15.68 -10.07
N ASN A 582 -15.90 14.92 -9.38
CA ASN A 582 -16.34 13.62 -9.83
C ASN A 582 -17.13 13.70 -11.15
N ARG A 583 -17.97 14.72 -11.32
CA ARG A 583 -18.71 14.94 -12.57
C ARG A 583 -17.77 15.26 -13.75
N ILE A 584 -16.72 16.07 -13.50
CA ILE A 584 -15.70 16.37 -14.51
C ILE A 584 -14.97 15.09 -14.91
N ILE A 585 -14.48 14.33 -13.92
CA ILE A 585 -13.76 13.06 -14.17
C ILE A 585 -14.66 12.07 -14.92
N LYS A 586 -15.92 11.95 -14.50
CA LYS A 586 -16.87 11.00 -15.10
C LYS A 586 -17.26 11.35 -16.53
N SER A 587 -17.02 12.59 -16.97
CA SER A 587 -17.28 13.02 -18.36
C SER A 587 -16.30 12.42 -19.38
N PHE A 588 -15.15 11.90 -18.94
CA PHE A 588 -14.17 11.27 -19.81
C PHE A 588 -14.64 9.86 -20.25
N PRO A 589 -14.64 9.55 -21.56
CA PRO A 589 -15.14 8.27 -22.07
C PRO A 589 -14.42 7.04 -21.52
N GLU A 590 -13.13 7.17 -21.20
CA GLU A 590 -12.28 6.10 -20.64
C GLU A 590 -12.65 5.74 -19.20
N VAL A 591 -13.39 6.60 -18.49
CA VAL A 591 -13.72 6.40 -17.07
C VAL A 591 -15.01 5.60 -16.90
N GLU A 592 -14.91 4.43 -16.26
CA GLU A 592 -16.05 3.55 -15.96
C GLU A 592 -16.82 4.03 -14.73
N SER A 593 -16.13 4.35 -13.63
CA SER A 593 -16.77 4.84 -12.41
C SER A 593 -15.83 5.72 -11.59
N VAL A 594 -16.42 6.59 -10.79
CA VAL A 594 -15.70 7.55 -9.94
C VAL A 594 -16.28 7.50 -8.54
N LEU A 595 -15.49 7.04 -7.58
CA LEU A 595 -15.85 7.05 -6.16
C LEU A 595 -15.01 8.09 -5.45
N GLY A 596 -15.63 9.23 -5.12
CA GLY A 596 -14.97 10.30 -4.40
C GLY A 596 -15.17 10.17 -2.89
N LYS A 597 -14.11 10.43 -2.12
CA LYS A 597 -14.16 10.61 -0.68
C LYS A 597 -13.57 11.96 -0.30
N ALA A 598 -14.23 12.70 0.59
CA ALA A 598 -13.65 13.85 1.28
C ALA A 598 -13.56 13.54 2.77
N GLY A 599 -12.44 13.86 3.43
CA GLY A 599 -12.24 13.50 4.83
C GLY A 599 -12.05 11.99 5.05
N ARG A 600 -12.28 11.53 6.27
CA ARG A 600 -11.93 10.18 6.74
C ARG A 600 -13.11 9.22 6.81
N ALA A 601 -12.84 7.94 6.57
CA ALA A 601 -13.67 6.84 6.98
C ALA A 601 -13.59 6.60 8.51
N ASN A 602 -14.58 5.90 9.07
CA ASN A 602 -14.58 5.52 10.50
C ASN A 602 -13.62 4.34 10.75
N THR A 603 -12.31 4.58 10.60
CA THR A 603 -11.23 3.61 10.87
C THR A 603 -9.94 4.34 11.21
N ALA A 604 -9.11 3.71 12.04
CA ALA A 604 -7.76 4.20 12.34
C ALA A 604 -6.81 4.21 11.13
N THR A 605 -7.16 3.50 10.04
CA THR A 605 -6.35 3.43 8.81
C THR A 605 -6.52 4.65 7.90
N ASP A 606 -7.43 5.58 8.22
CA ASP A 606 -7.73 6.76 7.40
C ASP A 606 -7.66 8.07 8.23
N PRO A 607 -6.52 8.78 8.23
CA PRO A 607 -6.38 10.06 8.92
C PRO A 607 -6.82 11.28 8.09
N ALA A 608 -7.49 11.09 6.94
CA ALA A 608 -7.74 12.16 5.99
C ALA A 608 -8.56 13.33 6.60
N PRO A 609 -8.05 14.58 6.53
CA PRO A 609 -8.84 15.77 6.90
C PRO A 609 -9.85 16.12 5.78
N LEU A 610 -10.85 16.95 6.10
CA LEU A 610 -11.96 17.27 5.17
C LEU A 610 -11.51 18.02 3.90
N GLU A 611 -10.42 18.77 3.97
CA GLU A 611 -9.79 19.46 2.84
C GLU A 611 -8.99 18.53 1.91
N MET A 612 -8.82 17.26 2.28
CA MET A 612 -8.18 16.26 1.44
C MET A 612 -9.24 15.33 0.85
N PHE A 613 -9.15 15.18 -0.47
CA PHE A 613 -10.01 14.28 -1.22
C PHE A 613 -9.22 13.05 -1.67
N GLU A 614 -9.90 11.93 -1.78
CA GLU A 614 -9.40 10.68 -2.32
C GLU A 614 -10.45 10.13 -3.26
N THR A 615 -10.23 10.28 -4.56
CA THR A 615 -11.15 9.82 -5.58
C THR A 615 -10.55 8.64 -6.33
N ILE A 616 -11.18 7.48 -6.18
CA ILE A 616 -10.83 6.27 -6.95
C ILE A 616 -11.54 6.35 -8.30
N ILE A 617 -10.77 6.21 -9.36
CA ILE A 617 -11.21 6.30 -10.74
C ILE A 617 -10.95 4.94 -11.40
N ASN A 618 -12.01 4.19 -11.67
CA ASN A 618 -11.88 2.93 -12.41
C ASN A 618 -11.94 3.22 -13.90
N LEU A 619 -10.92 2.75 -14.62
CA LEU A 619 -10.83 2.92 -16.06
C LEU A 619 -11.46 1.72 -16.77
N LYS A 620 -12.06 1.98 -17.92
CA LYS A 620 -12.50 0.93 -18.84
C LYS A 620 -11.30 0.15 -19.39
N PRO A 621 -11.51 -1.05 -19.93
CA PRO A 621 -10.47 -1.76 -20.66
C PRO A 621 -9.84 -0.91 -21.78
N GLU A 622 -8.52 -1.00 -21.97
CA GLU A 622 -7.75 -0.16 -22.91
C GLU A 622 -8.24 -0.23 -24.37
N HIS A 623 -8.84 -1.36 -24.77
CA HIS A 623 -9.39 -1.53 -26.12
C HIS A 623 -10.67 -0.73 -26.38
N GLU A 624 -11.28 -0.14 -25.35
CA GLU A 624 -12.44 0.76 -25.46
C GLU A 624 -12.04 2.25 -25.47
N TRP A 625 -10.74 2.54 -25.40
CA TRP A 625 -10.24 3.92 -25.31
C TRP A 625 -10.21 4.60 -26.69
N ARG A 626 -10.13 5.93 -26.68
CA ARG A 626 -9.86 6.71 -27.90
C ARG A 626 -8.51 6.30 -28.51
N ASP A 627 -8.43 6.32 -29.84
CA ASP A 627 -7.21 5.97 -30.58
C ASP A 627 -6.01 6.82 -30.14
N GLY A 628 -4.87 6.17 -29.89
CA GLY A 628 -3.64 6.84 -29.47
C GLY A 628 -3.61 7.29 -28.00
N MET A 629 -4.62 6.92 -27.20
CA MET A 629 -4.61 7.22 -25.76
C MET A 629 -3.69 6.31 -24.95
N THR A 630 -3.00 6.95 -24.03
CA THR A 630 -2.18 6.34 -22.98
C THR A 630 -2.67 6.82 -21.62
N VAL A 631 -2.26 6.11 -20.56
CA VAL A 631 -2.57 6.51 -19.18
C VAL A 631 -2.03 7.93 -18.90
N ASP A 632 -0.81 8.23 -19.32
CA ASP A 632 -0.17 9.52 -19.06
C ASP A 632 -0.86 10.67 -19.80
N THR A 633 -1.27 10.45 -21.06
CA THR A 633 -2.05 11.45 -21.81
C THR A 633 -3.43 11.66 -21.18
N LEU A 634 -4.07 10.59 -20.72
CA LEU A 634 -5.38 10.69 -20.05
C LEU A 634 -5.26 11.46 -18.71
N ILE A 635 -4.23 11.18 -17.91
CA ILE A 635 -3.94 11.93 -16.68
C ILE A 635 -3.70 13.41 -17.01
N ALA A 636 -2.93 13.72 -18.06
CA ALA A 636 -2.68 15.10 -18.45
C ALA A 636 -3.96 15.84 -18.90
N GLU A 637 -4.85 15.18 -19.66
CA GLU A 637 -6.15 15.75 -20.06
C GLU A 637 -7.06 15.99 -18.85
N MET A 638 -7.15 15.01 -17.94
CA MET A 638 -7.95 15.15 -16.72
C MET A 638 -7.39 16.23 -15.79
N ASP A 639 -6.06 16.27 -15.61
CA ASP A 639 -5.39 17.27 -14.79
C ASP A 639 -5.64 18.69 -15.31
N ALA A 640 -5.62 18.89 -16.63
CA ALA A 640 -5.95 20.16 -17.25
C ALA A 640 -7.43 20.54 -17.03
N ALA A 641 -8.36 19.58 -17.11
CA ALA A 641 -9.78 19.81 -16.86
C ALA A 641 -10.10 20.09 -15.38
N LEU A 642 -9.26 19.63 -14.46
CA LEU A 642 -9.41 19.75 -13.01
C LEU A 642 -8.60 20.90 -12.41
N GLN A 643 -8.16 21.88 -13.21
CA GLN A 643 -7.51 23.09 -12.71
C GLN A 643 -8.54 24.02 -12.03
N ILE A 644 -8.91 23.67 -10.79
CA ILE A 644 -9.84 24.44 -9.97
C ILE A 644 -9.04 25.41 -9.08
N PRO A 645 -9.39 26.72 -9.04
CA PRO A 645 -8.70 27.67 -8.18
C PRO A 645 -8.66 27.24 -6.70
N GLY A 646 -7.48 27.27 -6.10
CA GLY A 646 -7.27 26.89 -4.70
C GLY A 646 -7.16 25.39 -4.44
N VAL A 647 -7.25 24.56 -5.47
CA VAL A 647 -7.08 23.10 -5.41
C VAL A 647 -5.75 22.72 -6.06
N ASN A 648 -4.92 21.97 -5.34
CA ASN A 648 -3.69 21.40 -5.89
C ASN A 648 -3.89 19.93 -6.19
N ASN A 649 -3.79 19.58 -7.47
CA ASN A 649 -4.00 18.22 -7.96
C ASN A 649 -2.79 17.33 -7.65
N ALA A 650 -3.06 16.06 -7.39
CA ALA A 650 -2.05 15.01 -7.29
C ALA A 650 -2.64 13.72 -7.84
N TRP A 651 -1.88 13.05 -8.71
CA TRP A 651 -2.30 11.83 -9.41
C TRP A 651 -1.38 10.68 -9.05
N THR A 652 -1.98 9.54 -8.74
CA THR A 652 -1.26 8.33 -8.37
C THR A 652 -2.17 7.11 -8.60
N MET A 653 -1.81 5.96 -8.04
CA MET A 653 -2.60 4.75 -8.09
C MET A 653 -2.88 4.23 -6.67
N PRO A 654 -4.00 3.52 -6.44
CA PRO A 654 -4.42 3.13 -5.10
C PRO A 654 -3.37 2.38 -4.28
N ILE A 655 -2.78 1.31 -4.82
CA ILE A 655 -1.83 0.48 -4.08
C ILE A 655 -0.51 1.22 -3.91
N LYS A 656 0.02 1.83 -5.00
CA LYS A 656 1.26 2.63 -4.96
C LYS A 656 1.20 3.70 -3.87
N ASN A 657 0.15 4.51 -3.86
CA ASN A 657 0.00 5.61 -2.90
C ASN A 657 -0.05 5.13 -1.45
N ARG A 658 -0.79 4.05 -1.18
CA ARG A 658 -0.90 3.51 0.18
C ARG A 658 0.44 2.97 0.68
N ILE A 659 1.26 2.38 -0.21
CA ILE A 659 2.62 1.96 0.11
C ILE A 659 3.51 3.18 0.38
N ASP A 660 3.52 4.18 -0.50
CA ASP A 660 4.36 5.39 -0.36
C ASP A 660 4.04 6.16 0.95
N MET A 661 2.75 6.32 1.27
CA MET A 661 2.29 6.96 2.51
C MET A 661 2.65 6.16 3.76
N LEU A 662 2.56 4.83 3.71
CA LEU A 662 2.93 3.98 4.84
C LEU A 662 4.44 4.05 5.10
N ALA A 663 5.22 3.89 4.02
CA ALA A 663 6.67 3.88 4.01
C ALA A 663 7.26 5.21 4.52
N THR A 664 6.92 6.33 3.88
CA THR A 664 7.58 7.63 4.16
C THR A 664 6.68 8.67 4.82
N GLY A 665 5.36 8.48 4.79
CA GLY A 665 4.38 9.51 5.15
C GLY A 665 4.13 10.52 4.02
N ILE A 666 4.86 10.42 2.92
CA ILE A 666 4.76 11.29 1.75
C ILE A 666 3.97 10.54 0.66
N ARG A 667 3.04 11.25 0.03
CA ARG A 667 2.17 10.74 -1.05
C ARG A 667 2.65 11.06 -2.47
N THR A 668 3.58 12.00 -2.59
CA THR A 668 4.24 12.37 -3.85
C THR A 668 5.59 11.65 -3.96
N PRO A 669 6.16 11.50 -5.17
CA PRO A 669 7.46 10.84 -5.36
C PRO A 669 8.57 11.47 -4.52
N ILE A 670 8.52 12.79 -4.32
CA ILE A 670 9.47 13.56 -3.52
C ILE A 670 8.72 14.28 -2.42
N GLY A 671 9.26 14.23 -1.20
CA GLY A 671 8.79 15.03 -0.08
C GLY A 671 9.94 15.68 0.67
N ILE A 672 9.70 16.87 1.20
CA ILE A 672 10.64 17.55 2.10
C ILE A 672 9.95 17.67 3.45
N LYS A 673 10.57 17.13 4.51
CA LYS A 673 10.07 17.26 5.88
C LYS A 673 10.86 18.35 6.58
N VAL A 674 10.19 19.35 7.12
CA VAL A 674 10.81 20.44 7.91
C VAL A 674 10.46 20.23 9.37
N PHE A 675 11.47 20.17 10.23
CA PHE A 675 11.33 19.94 11.66
C PHE A 675 11.70 21.19 12.46
N GLY A 676 11.10 21.34 13.65
CA GLY A 676 11.40 22.43 14.57
C GLY A 676 10.55 22.39 15.85
N ASN A 677 10.63 23.47 16.63
CA ASN A 677 9.94 23.59 17.92
C ASN A 677 8.73 24.54 17.88
N ASP A 678 8.54 25.29 16.79
CA ASP A 678 7.47 26.26 16.64
C ASP A 678 6.83 26.13 15.25
N LEU A 679 5.50 25.97 15.21
CA LEU A 679 4.76 25.71 13.97
C LEU A 679 4.74 26.90 13.01
N GLU A 680 4.79 28.14 13.52
CA GLU A 680 4.76 29.34 12.69
C GLU A 680 6.11 29.52 11.96
N GLU A 681 7.22 29.36 12.67
CA GLU A 681 8.56 29.41 12.08
C GLU A 681 8.78 28.26 11.08
N ILE A 682 8.30 27.04 11.40
CA ILE A 682 8.35 25.90 10.46
C ILE A 682 7.55 26.24 9.19
N GLU A 683 6.36 26.83 9.29
CA GLU A 683 5.57 27.19 8.12
C GLU A 683 6.26 28.23 7.24
N GLN A 684 6.87 29.26 7.87
CA GLN A 684 7.60 30.28 7.14
C GLN A 684 8.78 29.67 6.37
N LEU A 685 9.52 28.75 6.99
CA LEU A 685 10.58 28.00 6.33
C LEU A 685 10.02 27.14 5.19
N ALA A 686 8.93 26.42 5.43
CA ALA A 686 8.31 25.56 4.43
C ALA A 686 7.80 26.35 3.21
N LYS A 687 7.21 27.54 3.41
CA LYS A 687 6.80 28.46 2.32
C LYS A 687 7.98 29.00 1.52
N ARG A 688 9.10 29.30 2.19
CA ARG A 688 10.34 29.72 1.51
C ARG A 688 10.88 28.58 0.66
N ILE A 689 10.96 27.37 1.21
CA ILE A 689 11.37 26.17 0.48
C ILE A 689 10.43 25.93 -0.70
N GLU A 690 9.10 25.96 -0.50
CA GLU A 690 8.11 25.84 -1.58
C GLU A 690 8.38 26.85 -2.72
N SER A 691 8.66 28.10 -2.38
CA SER A 691 8.93 29.16 -3.37
C SER A 691 10.21 28.90 -4.16
N VAL A 692 11.26 28.41 -3.50
CA VAL A 692 12.53 28.02 -4.16
C VAL A 692 12.31 26.81 -5.07
N ILE A 693 11.64 25.78 -4.57
CA ILE A 693 11.39 24.52 -5.30
C ILE A 693 10.56 24.77 -6.56
N LYS A 694 9.57 25.66 -6.53
CA LYS A 694 8.79 26.05 -7.73
C LYS A 694 9.65 26.62 -8.86
N THR A 695 10.83 27.19 -8.56
CA THR A 695 11.75 27.71 -9.58
C THR A 695 12.66 26.64 -10.18
N VAL A 696 12.73 25.45 -9.56
CA VAL A 696 13.57 24.35 -10.04
C VAL A 696 12.93 23.73 -11.29
N PRO A 697 13.66 23.65 -12.42
CA PRO A 697 13.15 23.04 -13.65
C PRO A 697 12.73 21.57 -13.44
N GLY A 698 11.56 21.20 -13.97
CA GLY A 698 10.97 19.87 -13.82
C GLY A 698 9.95 19.76 -12.67
N THR A 699 9.74 20.83 -11.88
CA THR A 699 8.67 20.87 -10.86
C THR A 699 7.32 21.10 -11.54
N THR A 700 6.39 20.16 -11.40
CA THR A 700 5.01 20.32 -11.86
C THR A 700 4.18 21.02 -10.80
N SER A 701 4.26 20.53 -9.56
CA SER A 701 3.62 21.15 -8.41
C SER A 701 4.51 21.03 -7.18
N ALA A 702 4.46 22.05 -6.33
CA ALA A 702 5.10 22.02 -5.02
C ALA A 702 4.17 22.72 -4.04
N TYR A 703 3.82 22.03 -2.97
CA TYR A 703 2.89 22.51 -1.96
C TYR A 703 3.42 22.16 -0.57
N ALA A 704 3.73 23.18 0.23
CA ALA A 704 3.95 22.99 1.65
C ALA A 704 2.60 22.93 2.38
N GLU A 705 2.40 21.89 3.17
CA GLU A 705 1.27 21.79 4.09
C GLU A 705 1.21 23.05 4.97
N ARG A 706 0.01 23.60 5.16
CA ARG A 706 -0.19 24.81 5.96
C ARG A 706 -0.47 24.38 7.40
N SER A 707 0.51 24.53 8.28
CA SER A 707 0.36 24.23 9.70
C SER A 707 -0.43 25.31 10.45
N THR A 708 -0.54 26.52 9.93
CA THR A 708 -1.40 27.61 10.44
C THR A 708 -2.42 28.01 9.38
N GLY A 709 -3.64 28.33 9.80
CA GLY A 709 -4.70 28.75 8.88
C GLY A 709 -6.09 28.16 9.14
N GLY A 710 -6.24 27.31 10.15
CA GLY A 710 -7.54 26.96 10.69
C GLY A 710 -8.21 28.20 11.29
N TYR A 711 -9.52 28.33 11.07
CA TYR A 711 -10.33 29.40 11.67
C TYR A 711 -10.90 28.93 13.00
N TYR A 712 -10.59 29.66 14.06
CA TYR A 712 -11.04 29.38 15.41
C TYR A 712 -11.90 30.52 15.94
N LEU A 713 -12.83 30.15 16.80
CA LEU A 713 -13.60 31.09 17.60
C LEU A 713 -13.23 30.88 19.07
N ASP A 714 -12.33 31.71 19.58
CA ASP A 714 -11.89 31.64 20.96
C ASP A 714 -12.89 32.38 21.85
N ILE A 715 -13.33 31.69 22.90
CA ILE A 715 -14.21 32.24 23.93
C ILE A 715 -13.40 32.28 25.23
N GLU A 716 -12.76 33.42 25.47
CA GLU A 716 -11.80 33.59 26.56
C GLU A 716 -12.51 34.08 27.84
N PRO A 717 -12.47 33.32 28.94
CA PRO A 717 -13.15 33.72 30.16
C PRO A 717 -12.46 34.92 30.82
N ASP A 718 -13.22 35.96 31.12
CA ASP A 718 -12.78 36.99 32.07
C ASP A 718 -13.02 36.47 33.48
N ARG A 719 -11.93 35.99 34.10
CA ARG A 719 -11.96 35.40 35.45
C ARG A 719 -12.48 36.38 36.51
N LEU A 720 -12.22 37.68 36.36
CA LEU A 720 -12.70 38.69 37.31
C LEU A 720 -14.20 38.95 37.11
N ALA A 721 -14.67 38.97 35.87
CA ALA A 721 -16.10 39.07 35.57
C ALA A 721 -16.86 37.84 36.07
N LEU A 722 -16.39 36.63 35.77
CA LEU A 722 -16.96 35.38 36.29
C LEU A 722 -17.06 35.40 37.83
N ALA A 723 -15.98 35.80 38.51
CA ALA A 723 -15.96 35.90 39.97
C ALA A 723 -16.97 36.92 40.53
N ARG A 724 -17.23 38.04 39.84
CA ARG A 724 -18.25 39.03 40.25
C ARG A 724 -19.68 38.45 40.23
N TYR A 725 -19.92 37.50 39.35
CA TYR A 725 -21.20 36.80 39.22
C TYR A 725 -21.25 35.48 40.00
N GLY A 726 -20.19 35.14 40.76
CA GLY A 726 -20.11 33.89 41.51
C GLY A 726 -19.97 32.64 40.63
N LEU A 727 -19.52 32.78 39.38
CA LEU A 727 -19.38 31.69 38.42
C LEU A 727 -17.97 31.10 38.45
N GLY A 728 -17.88 29.77 38.43
CA GLY A 728 -16.64 29.05 38.24
C GLY A 728 -16.25 28.92 36.76
N ILE A 729 -14.99 28.55 36.51
CA ILE A 729 -14.53 28.25 35.15
C ILE A 729 -15.23 26.99 34.61
N ASN A 730 -15.51 26.00 35.45
CA ASN A 730 -16.22 24.80 35.03
C ASN A 730 -17.65 25.12 34.56
N ASP A 731 -18.38 25.97 35.30
CA ASP A 731 -19.71 26.42 34.87
C ASP A 731 -19.66 27.07 33.48
N PHE A 732 -18.62 27.87 33.23
CA PHE A 732 -18.38 28.52 31.95
C PHE A 732 -18.08 27.52 30.83
N LEU A 733 -17.18 26.56 31.06
CA LEU A 733 -16.82 25.54 30.07
C LEU A 733 -17.99 24.58 29.77
N ASP A 734 -18.77 24.22 30.79
CA ASP A 734 -19.95 23.37 30.65
C ASP A 734 -21.00 24.03 29.76
N ILE A 735 -21.23 25.35 29.89
CA ILE A 735 -22.14 26.08 29.02
C ILE A 735 -21.64 26.10 27.57
N ILE A 736 -20.33 26.24 27.33
CA ILE A 736 -19.78 26.14 25.97
C ILE A 736 -20.03 24.75 25.39
N SER A 737 -19.75 23.69 26.15
CA SER A 737 -19.95 22.29 25.73
C SER A 737 -21.43 21.99 25.42
N LEU A 738 -22.32 22.33 26.34
CA LEU A 738 -23.76 22.03 26.27
C LEU A 738 -24.51 22.93 25.29
N ALA A 739 -24.26 24.24 25.29
CA ALA A 739 -25.02 25.17 24.45
C ALA A 739 -24.46 25.26 23.02
N LEU A 740 -23.12 25.29 22.88
CA LEU A 740 -22.46 25.50 21.60
C LEU A 740 -21.93 24.21 20.99
N GLY A 741 -21.29 23.36 21.77
CA GLY A 741 -20.58 22.15 21.32
C GLY A 741 -21.51 21.08 20.77
N GLY A 742 -22.68 20.90 21.37
CA GLY A 742 -23.54 19.75 21.05
C GLY A 742 -23.11 18.51 21.82
N GLU A 743 -22.80 18.65 23.11
CA GLU A 743 -22.25 17.56 23.92
C GLU A 743 -23.12 16.31 23.89
N MET A 744 -22.49 15.15 23.66
CA MET A 744 -23.13 13.85 23.79
C MET A 744 -23.38 13.54 25.28
N LEU A 745 -24.65 13.40 25.65
CA LEU A 745 -25.06 13.14 27.03
C LEU A 745 -25.15 11.66 27.35
N THR A 746 -25.78 10.89 26.46
CA THR A 746 -26.01 9.44 26.65
C THR A 746 -26.22 8.76 25.29
N THR A 747 -26.43 7.46 25.30
CA THR A 747 -26.66 6.64 24.09
C THR A 747 -27.96 5.86 24.23
N THR A 748 -28.90 6.00 23.30
CA THR A 748 -30.13 5.19 23.29
C THR A 748 -29.81 3.73 22.99
N VAL A 749 -30.64 2.83 23.50
CA VAL A 749 -30.49 1.38 23.36
C VAL A 749 -31.70 0.84 22.61
N GLU A 750 -31.61 0.81 21.28
CA GLU A 750 -32.69 0.39 20.36
C GLU A 750 -32.42 -1.03 19.84
N GLY A 751 -32.65 -2.02 20.71
CA GLY A 751 -32.29 -3.40 20.43
C GLY A 751 -30.76 -3.54 20.32
N ARG A 752 -30.26 -3.75 19.10
CA ARG A 752 -28.81 -3.83 18.81
C ARG A 752 -28.20 -2.48 18.44
N GLU A 753 -29.03 -1.52 18.06
CA GLU A 753 -28.61 -0.21 17.57
C GLU A 753 -28.34 0.73 18.74
N ARG A 754 -27.43 1.67 18.53
CA ARG A 754 -27.01 2.66 19.52
C ARG A 754 -26.93 4.02 18.82
N PHE A 755 -27.65 5.01 19.33
CA PHE A 755 -27.64 6.36 18.80
C PHE A 755 -27.34 7.35 19.90
N SER A 756 -26.58 8.40 19.57
CA SER A 756 -26.21 9.43 20.53
C SER A 756 -27.42 10.31 20.86
N VAL A 757 -27.50 10.78 22.10
CA VAL A 757 -28.40 11.85 22.53
C VAL A 757 -27.53 13.05 22.86
N ASN A 758 -27.70 14.15 22.13
CA ASN A 758 -26.95 15.39 22.38
C ASN A 758 -27.90 16.54 22.71
N ILE A 759 -27.33 17.61 23.28
CA ILE A 759 -28.05 18.82 23.66
C ILE A 759 -27.36 20.02 23.02
N ARG A 760 -28.14 20.98 22.52
CA ARG A 760 -27.58 22.18 21.89
C ARG A 760 -28.56 23.34 21.85
N TYR A 761 -28.06 24.56 21.70
CA TYR A 761 -28.90 25.72 21.36
C TYR A 761 -29.28 25.74 19.87
N PRO A 762 -30.38 26.43 19.50
CA PRO A 762 -30.82 26.58 18.13
C PRO A 762 -29.75 27.32 17.33
N ARG A 763 -29.64 27.01 16.03
CA ARG A 763 -28.56 27.52 15.18
C ARG A 763 -28.51 29.05 15.15
N GLU A 764 -29.65 29.73 15.13
CA GLU A 764 -29.73 31.20 15.07
C GLU A 764 -29.03 31.90 16.25
N LEU A 765 -29.00 31.27 17.44
CA LEU A 765 -28.41 31.86 18.64
C LEU A 765 -26.89 31.69 18.70
N ARG A 766 -26.32 30.92 17.76
CA ARG A 766 -24.90 30.54 17.75
C ARG A 766 -24.26 30.58 16.35
N GLN A 767 -24.85 31.33 15.44
CA GLN A 767 -24.39 31.41 14.05
C GLN A 767 -23.16 32.30 13.88
N ASP A 768 -22.96 33.25 14.80
CA ASP A 768 -21.89 34.24 14.73
C ASP A 768 -21.42 34.68 16.14
N PRO A 769 -20.24 35.30 16.27
CA PRO A 769 -19.68 35.69 17.57
C PRO A 769 -20.58 36.65 18.37
N GLN A 770 -21.28 37.56 17.69
CA GLN A 770 -22.16 38.52 18.35
C GLN A 770 -23.40 37.83 18.91
N ALA A 771 -24.01 36.92 18.13
CA ALA A 771 -25.13 36.12 18.57
C ALA A 771 -24.76 35.29 19.80
N ILE A 772 -23.56 34.67 19.80
CA ILE A 772 -23.05 33.92 20.96
C ILE A 772 -22.88 34.84 22.16
N ALA A 773 -22.27 36.01 21.99
CA ALA A 773 -22.04 36.96 23.07
C ALA A 773 -23.35 37.44 23.74
N THR A 774 -24.41 37.65 22.97
CA THR A 774 -25.67 38.24 23.48
C THR A 774 -26.72 37.22 23.88
N HIS A 775 -26.81 36.08 23.17
CA HIS A 775 -27.91 35.12 23.34
C HIS A 775 -27.52 33.85 24.08
N VAL A 776 -26.22 33.54 24.23
CA VAL A 776 -25.82 32.44 25.11
C VAL A 776 -25.87 32.93 26.55
N LEU A 777 -26.68 32.26 27.36
CA LEU A 777 -27.01 32.70 28.71
C LEU A 777 -26.33 31.79 29.73
N MET A 778 -25.59 32.40 30.65
CA MET A 778 -24.98 31.75 31.81
C MET A 778 -25.95 31.85 33.01
N PRO A 779 -26.36 30.73 33.63
CA PRO A 779 -27.20 30.76 34.83
C PRO A 779 -26.41 31.24 36.05
N LEU A 780 -26.98 32.13 36.85
CA LEU A 780 -26.37 32.63 38.10
C LEU A 780 -26.75 31.74 39.30
N PRO A 781 -25.86 31.56 40.30
CA PRO A 781 -26.16 30.76 41.50
C PRO A 781 -27.39 31.23 42.28
N ASP A 782 -27.56 32.55 42.41
CA ASP A 782 -28.66 33.18 43.15
C ASP A 782 -29.93 33.37 42.30
N GLY A 783 -29.95 32.82 41.08
CA GLY A 783 -31.02 32.98 40.11
C GLY A 783 -30.79 34.15 39.15
N GLY A 784 -31.46 34.07 37.99
CA GLY A 784 -31.20 34.96 36.85
C GLY A 784 -30.14 34.41 35.91
N VAL A 785 -29.82 35.20 34.89
CA VAL A 785 -28.88 34.84 33.82
C VAL A 785 -28.03 36.03 33.42
N VAL A 786 -26.81 35.78 32.97
CA VAL A 786 -25.93 36.78 32.38
C VAL A 786 -25.52 36.36 30.96
N PRO A 787 -25.55 37.25 29.96
CA PRO A 787 -25.05 36.93 28.63
C PRO A 787 -23.56 36.58 28.66
N LEU A 788 -23.13 35.62 27.83
CA LEU A 788 -21.75 35.13 27.78
C LEU A 788 -20.75 36.26 27.51
N GLY A 789 -21.12 37.24 26.68
CA GLY A 789 -20.27 38.39 26.35
C GLY A 789 -20.00 39.37 27.50
N GLN A 790 -20.69 39.26 28.64
CA GLN A 790 -20.36 40.04 29.84
C GLN A 790 -19.29 39.37 30.71
N VAL A 791 -19.04 38.07 30.49
CA VAL A 791 -18.11 37.25 31.29
C VAL A 791 -16.98 36.63 30.45
N ALA A 792 -16.99 36.85 29.14
CA ALA A 792 -15.96 36.36 28.24
C ALA A 792 -15.78 37.25 27.01
N ASN A 793 -14.57 37.24 26.48
CA ASN A 793 -14.22 37.87 25.22
C ASN A 793 -14.28 36.83 24.09
N ILE A 794 -15.03 37.13 23.03
CA ILE A 794 -15.21 36.22 21.89
C ILE A 794 -14.48 36.80 20.70
N ARG A 795 -13.45 36.10 20.22
CA ARG A 795 -12.61 36.57 19.12
C ARG A 795 -12.34 35.48 18.10
N THR A 796 -12.29 35.87 16.84
CA THR A 796 -11.84 34.99 15.76
C THR A 796 -10.33 35.02 15.68
N VAL A 797 -9.70 33.84 15.71
CA VAL A 797 -8.24 33.70 15.60
C VAL A 797 -7.89 32.66 14.55
N LYS A 798 -6.64 32.72 14.06
CA LYS A 798 -6.07 31.68 13.22
C LYS A 798 -5.18 30.79 14.07
N ALA A 799 -5.38 29.49 13.99
CA ALA A 799 -4.56 28.50 14.69
C ALA A 799 -4.42 27.23 13.83
N PRO A 800 -3.59 26.26 14.24
CA PRO A 800 -3.34 25.06 13.44
C PRO A 800 -4.60 24.22 13.21
N PRO A 801 -4.97 23.87 11.95
CA PRO A 801 -6.11 22.99 11.67
C PRO A 801 -5.81 21.52 12.03
N GLY A 802 -4.53 21.16 12.06
CA GLY A 802 -3.99 19.88 12.49
C GLY A 802 -2.50 20.04 12.80
N ILE A 803 -1.98 19.19 13.67
CA ILE A 803 -0.58 19.21 14.09
C ILE A 803 0.04 17.85 13.76
N ARG A 804 1.15 17.87 13.03
CA ARG A 804 1.88 16.66 12.64
C ARG A 804 3.19 16.60 13.40
N THR A 805 3.49 15.43 13.95
CA THR A 805 4.75 15.15 14.61
C THR A 805 5.41 13.92 14.04
N GLU A 806 6.75 13.91 14.01
CA GLU A 806 7.55 12.71 13.75
C GLU A 806 8.63 12.64 14.81
N ASN A 807 8.73 11.51 15.48
CA ASN A 807 9.61 11.29 16.63
C ASN A 807 9.46 12.35 17.73
N ALA A 808 8.22 12.73 18.04
CA ALA A 808 7.84 13.76 19.01
C ALA A 808 8.37 15.19 18.69
N LEU A 809 8.83 15.43 17.47
CA LEU A 809 9.15 16.77 16.96
C LEU A 809 8.03 17.26 16.05
N LEU A 810 7.74 18.56 16.11
CA LEU A 810 6.79 19.19 15.19
C LEU A 810 7.36 19.16 13.77
N SER A 811 6.49 18.88 12.80
CA SER A 811 6.90 18.70 11.41
C SER A 811 5.87 19.27 10.43
N VAL A 812 6.36 19.77 9.29
CA VAL A 812 5.54 20.15 8.14
C VAL A 812 6.10 19.50 6.88
N TYR A 813 5.21 18.93 6.07
CA TYR A 813 5.59 18.25 4.84
C TYR A 813 5.37 19.13 3.63
N ILE A 814 6.34 19.08 2.70
CA ILE A 814 6.26 19.72 1.40
C ILE A 814 6.16 18.61 0.36
N PHE A 815 5.02 18.56 -0.32
CA PHE A 815 4.75 17.60 -1.38
C PHE A 815 5.23 18.18 -2.69
N VAL A 816 6.08 17.43 -3.40
CA VAL A 816 6.70 17.87 -4.66
C VAL A 816 6.42 16.82 -5.71
N ASP A 817 5.78 17.25 -6.79
CA ASP A 817 5.54 16.45 -7.97
C ASP A 817 6.38 16.95 -9.14
N ILE A 818 6.90 16.01 -9.93
CA ILE A 818 7.83 16.28 -11.02
C ILE A 818 7.36 15.63 -12.31
N ARG A 819 7.67 16.27 -13.43
CA ARG A 819 7.43 15.74 -14.77
C ARG A 819 8.64 16.05 -15.65
N ASP A 820 8.86 15.19 -16.65
CA ASP A 820 9.91 15.35 -17.67
C ASP A 820 11.34 15.36 -17.10
N ARG A 821 11.55 14.83 -15.88
CA ARG A 821 12.85 14.75 -15.22
C ARG A 821 12.93 13.58 -14.24
N ASP A 822 14.13 13.04 -14.06
CA ASP A 822 14.41 11.95 -13.12
C ASP A 822 14.55 12.44 -11.67
N ILE A 823 14.27 11.54 -10.72
CA ILE A 823 14.23 11.86 -9.29
C ILE A 823 15.62 12.25 -8.77
N ASP A 824 16.67 11.49 -9.11
CA ASP A 824 18.03 11.71 -8.59
C ASP A 824 18.56 13.09 -9.00
N SER A 825 18.52 13.40 -10.30
CA SER A 825 19.03 14.67 -10.82
C SER A 825 18.20 15.87 -10.39
N TYR A 826 16.89 15.70 -10.20
CA TYR A 826 16.02 16.74 -9.66
C TYR A 826 16.37 17.04 -8.20
N VAL A 827 16.42 16.02 -7.33
CA VAL A 827 16.67 16.21 -5.89
C VAL A 827 18.05 16.84 -5.65
N MET A 828 19.09 16.45 -6.38
CA MET A 828 20.41 17.10 -6.26
C MET A 828 20.36 18.59 -6.60
N ALA A 829 19.64 18.98 -7.66
CA ALA A 829 19.48 20.38 -8.03
C ALA A 829 18.63 21.16 -7.00
N ALA A 830 17.59 20.51 -6.48
CA ALA A 830 16.68 21.09 -5.50
C ALA A 830 17.36 21.26 -4.12
N GLN A 831 18.15 20.28 -3.67
CA GLN A 831 19.00 20.36 -2.47
C GLN A 831 19.93 21.56 -2.54
N LYS A 832 20.67 21.68 -3.65
CA LYS A 832 21.57 22.81 -3.88
C LYS A 832 20.83 24.15 -3.84
N ALA A 833 19.67 24.25 -4.47
CA ALA A 833 18.88 25.48 -4.48
C ALA A 833 18.39 25.86 -3.07
N VAL A 834 17.94 24.89 -2.28
CA VAL A 834 17.49 25.10 -0.90
C VAL A 834 18.66 25.51 0.00
N ASP A 835 19.80 24.83 -0.09
CA ASP A 835 20.98 25.12 0.73
C ASP A 835 21.58 26.51 0.45
N GLU A 836 21.49 26.99 -0.80
CA GLU A 836 21.97 28.32 -1.20
C GLU A 836 21.02 29.46 -0.78
N GLN A 837 19.69 29.23 -0.80
CA GLN A 837 18.68 30.29 -0.66
C GLN A 837 17.95 30.30 0.69
N VAL A 838 17.95 29.19 1.44
CA VAL A 838 17.22 29.04 2.70
C VAL A 838 18.20 28.87 3.86
N LYS A 839 18.12 29.76 4.85
CA LYS A 839 18.90 29.65 6.10
C LYS A 839 18.03 29.07 7.20
N PHE A 840 18.51 28.02 7.86
CA PHE A 840 17.81 27.37 8.98
C PHE A 840 18.22 27.98 10.32
N PRO A 841 17.26 28.40 11.17
CA PRO A 841 17.53 28.79 12.55
C PRO A 841 18.02 27.60 13.41
N PRO A 842 18.66 27.85 14.56
CA PRO A 842 19.05 26.78 15.48
C PRO A 842 17.85 25.94 15.94
N GLY A 843 17.97 24.62 15.87
CA GLY A 843 16.88 23.69 16.23
C GLY A 843 15.93 23.33 15.08
N TYR A 844 16.17 23.85 13.87
CA TYR A 844 15.38 23.55 12.68
C TYR A 844 16.25 22.86 11.63
N TYR A 845 15.67 21.90 10.92
CA TYR A 845 16.35 21.22 9.82
C TYR A 845 15.33 20.65 8.83
N ALA A 846 15.78 20.36 7.62
CA ALA A 846 14.97 19.70 6.60
C ALA A 846 15.58 18.34 6.20
N THR A 847 14.73 17.37 5.93
CA THR A 847 15.13 16.07 5.38
C THR A 847 14.36 15.76 4.11
N TRP A 848 15.03 15.15 3.14
CA TRP A 848 14.44 14.71 1.89
C TRP A 848 13.93 13.28 2.04
N SER A 849 12.70 13.05 1.61
CA SER A 849 11.92 11.84 1.85
C SER A 849 11.11 11.50 0.60
N GLY A 850 10.33 10.41 0.65
CA GLY A 850 9.59 9.87 -0.49
C GLY A 850 10.38 8.74 -1.14
N GLN A 851 10.18 8.52 -2.44
CA GLN A 851 10.87 7.45 -3.18
C GLN A 851 12.38 7.67 -3.23
N PHE A 852 12.83 8.93 -3.13
CA PHE A 852 14.26 9.28 -3.09
C PHE A 852 15.01 8.60 -1.91
N GLU A 853 14.39 8.51 -0.73
CA GLU A 853 15.03 7.89 0.46
C GLU A 853 15.38 6.42 0.20
N TYR A 854 14.44 5.66 -0.37
CA TYR A 854 14.63 4.25 -0.71
C TYR A 854 15.58 4.07 -1.89
N MET A 855 15.51 4.95 -2.89
CA MET A 855 16.45 4.94 -4.01
C MET A 855 17.90 5.16 -3.53
N GLN A 856 18.13 6.11 -2.62
CA GLN A 856 19.45 6.35 -2.06
C GLN A 856 19.96 5.16 -1.24
N ARG A 857 19.11 4.57 -0.39
CA ARG A 857 19.43 3.35 0.37
C ARG A 857 19.79 2.18 -0.56
N ALA A 858 18.97 1.93 -1.57
CA ALA A 858 19.20 0.88 -2.55
C ALA A 858 20.52 1.10 -3.31
N LYS A 859 20.82 2.35 -3.71
CA LYS A 859 22.09 2.72 -4.38
C LYS A 859 23.30 2.45 -3.49
N GLU A 860 23.22 2.75 -2.20
CA GLU A 860 24.29 2.45 -1.24
C GLU A 860 24.50 0.94 -1.04
N LYS A 861 23.42 0.17 -0.95
CA LYS A 861 23.49 -1.30 -0.87
C LYS A 861 24.03 -1.90 -2.17
N LEU A 862 23.60 -1.42 -3.34
CA LEU A 862 24.08 -1.91 -4.63
C LEU A 862 25.60 -1.73 -4.82
N LYS A 863 26.19 -0.66 -4.24
CA LYS A 863 27.66 -0.47 -4.22
C LYS A 863 28.40 -1.58 -3.46
N LEU A 864 27.75 -2.23 -2.49
CA LEU A 864 28.29 -3.40 -1.77
C LEU A 864 27.95 -4.72 -2.47
N VAL A 865 26.72 -4.84 -2.97
CA VAL A 865 26.19 -6.04 -3.63
C VAL A 865 26.97 -6.39 -4.90
N ILE A 866 27.23 -5.41 -5.76
CA ILE A 866 27.90 -5.66 -7.05
C ILE A 866 29.31 -6.26 -6.87
N PRO A 867 30.21 -5.69 -6.04
CA PRO A 867 31.51 -6.30 -5.76
C PRO A 867 31.41 -7.70 -5.13
N LEU A 868 30.43 -7.93 -4.25
CA LEU A 868 30.20 -9.23 -3.65
C LEU A 868 29.81 -10.27 -4.70
N THR A 869 28.90 -9.93 -5.61
CA THR A 869 28.51 -10.77 -6.76
C THR A 869 29.72 -11.14 -7.60
N LEU A 870 30.53 -10.15 -8.00
CA LEU A 870 31.73 -10.39 -8.82
C LEU A 870 32.75 -11.29 -8.11
N THR A 871 32.91 -11.12 -6.79
CA THR A 871 33.81 -11.95 -5.97
C THR A 871 33.32 -13.40 -5.89
N LEU A 872 32.01 -13.60 -5.70
CA LEU A 872 31.40 -14.93 -5.68
C LEU A 872 31.52 -15.64 -7.03
N ILE A 873 31.25 -14.93 -8.13
CA ILE A 873 31.43 -15.46 -9.49
C ILE A 873 32.89 -15.83 -9.72
N PHE A 874 33.83 -14.95 -9.38
CA PHE A 874 35.27 -15.24 -9.50
C PHE A 874 35.67 -16.51 -8.73
N LEU A 875 35.20 -16.66 -7.48
CA LEU A 875 35.49 -17.83 -6.66
C LEU A 875 34.95 -19.12 -7.29
N LEU A 876 33.70 -19.10 -7.79
CA LEU A 876 33.09 -20.27 -8.42
C LEU A 876 33.77 -20.65 -9.75
N LEU A 877 34.11 -19.65 -10.57
CA LEU A 877 34.89 -19.87 -11.79
C LEU A 877 36.27 -20.46 -11.49
N TYR A 878 36.95 -19.95 -10.46
CA TYR A 878 38.23 -20.48 -10.01
C TYR A 878 38.10 -21.93 -9.50
N LEU A 879 37.02 -22.27 -8.79
CA LEU A 879 36.78 -23.64 -8.34
C LEU A 879 36.48 -24.60 -9.51
N ASN A 880 35.84 -24.11 -10.57
CA ASN A 880 35.54 -24.89 -11.77
C ASN A 880 36.81 -25.18 -12.59
N PHE A 881 37.55 -24.14 -12.99
CA PHE A 881 38.72 -24.29 -13.87
C PHE A 881 40.03 -24.61 -13.13
N ARG A 882 40.11 -24.27 -11.83
CA ARG A 882 41.32 -24.37 -10.98
C ARG A 882 42.54 -23.63 -11.53
N ARG A 883 42.31 -22.69 -12.45
CA ARG A 883 43.35 -21.92 -13.12
C ARG A 883 42.93 -20.46 -13.20
N LEU A 884 43.88 -19.58 -12.91
CA LEU A 884 43.63 -18.14 -12.80
C LEU A 884 43.36 -17.51 -14.17
N THR A 885 44.04 -17.99 -15.22
CA THR A 885 43.98 -17.41 -16.56
C THR A 885 42.58 -17.54 -17.16
N GLU A 886 42.03 -18.75 -17.16
CA GLU A 886 40.71 -19.09 -17.67
C GLU A 886 39.62 -18.35 -16.88
N THR A 887 39.78 -18.27 -15.55
CA THR A 887 38.91 -17.48 -14.66
C THR A 887 38.89 -16.00 -15.04
N LEU A 888 40.06 -15.39 -15.26
CA LEU A 888 40.17 -13.98 -15.63
C LEU A 888 39.63 -13.70 -17.03
N ILE A 889 39.81 -14.62 -17.98
CA ILE A 889 39.25 -14.51 -19.34
C ILE A 889 37.72 -14.42 -19.27
N VAL A 890 37.08 -15.30 -18.50
CA VAL A 890 35.62 -15.26 -18.32
C VAL A 890 35.20 -14.01 -17.56
N MET A 891 35.91 -13.60 -16.51
CA MET A 891 35.58 -12.35 -15.79
C MET A 891 35.71 -11.10 -16.66
N LEU A 892 36.66 -11.07 -17.60
CA LEU A 892 36.81 -9.97 -18.55
C LEU A 892 35.69 -9.92 -19.60
N SER A 893 34.90 -10.99 -19.79
CA SER A 893 33.75 -10.97 -20.69
C SER A 893 32.54 -10.22 -20.09
N VAL A 894 32.42 -10.21 -18.75
CA VAL A 894 31.26 -9.67 -18.02
C VAL A 894 30.98 -8.19 -18.33
N PRO A 895 31.97 -7.26 -18.34
CA PRO A 895 31.70 -5.85 -18.67
C PRO A 895 31.11 -5.64 -20.07
N PHE A 896 31.38 -6.54 -21.03
CA PHE A 896 30.83 -6.43 -22.38
C PHE A 896 29.34 -6.79 -22.45
N ALA A 897 28.82 -7.56 -21.49
CA ALA A 897 27.38 -7.77 -21.40
C ALA A 897 26.64 -6.50 -20.96
N LEU A 898 27.27 -5.68 -20.10
CA LEU A 898 26.69 -4.41 -19.65
C LEU A 898 26.51 -3.40 -20.79
N VAL A 899 27.39 -3.41 -21.79
CA VAL A 899 27.31 -2.56 -22.98
C VAL A 899 25.94 -2.71 -23.65
N GLY A 900 25.51 -3.95 -23.93
CA GLY A 900 24.23 -4.21 -24.57
C GLY A 900 23.04 -3.70 -23.75
N GLY A 901 23.05 -3.95 -22.44
CA GLY A 901 21.97 -3.51 -21.55
C GLY A 901 21.86 -1.98 -21.45
N VAL A 902 22.99 -1.27 -21.31
CA VAL A 902 23.00 0.20 -21.24
C VAL A 902 22.49 0.83 -22.54
N TRP A 903 22.95 0.34 -23.70
CA TRP A 903 22.48 0.87 -24.98
C TRP A 903 21.00 0.58 -25.23
N LEU A 904 20.51 -0.61 -24.84
CA LEU A 904 19.10 -0.95 -24.96
C LEU A 904 18.23 -0.04 -24.10
N MET A 905 18.62 0.19 -22.84
CA MET A 905 17.91 1.12 -21.96
C MET A 905 17.87 2.53 -22.53
N TRP A 906 18.99 3.00 -23.08
CA TRP A 906 19.07 4.34 -23.67
C TRP A 906 18.21 4.46 -24.95
N LEU A 907 18.16 3.42 -25.79
CA LEU A 907 17.33 3.39 -27.00
C LEU A 907 15.83 3.32 -26.71
N LEU A 908 15.45 2.68 -25.60
CA LEU A 908 14.06 2.54 -25.15
C LEU A 908 13.62 3.66 -24.20
N ASP A 909 14.48 4.64 -23.92
CA ASP A 909 14.23 5.76 -23.00
C ASP A 909 13.87 5.31 -21.57
N TYR A 910 14.55 4.27 -21.07
CA TYR A 910 14.35 3.74 -19.72
C TYR A 910 15.29 4.39 -18.71
N ASN A 911 14.81 4.59 -17.47
CA ASN A 911 15.61 5.06 -16.35
C ASN A 911 16.34 3.90 -15.65
N LEU A 912 17.46 4.22 -15.01
CA LEU A 912 18.15 3.32 -14.10
C LEU A 912 17.36 3.21 -12.79
N SER A 913 16.80 2.03 -12.54
CA SER A 913 16.02 1.70 -11.35
C SER A 913 16.58 0.51 -10.59
N VAL A 914 16.02 0.22 -9.41
CA VAL A 914 16.37 -1.01 -8.68
C VAL A 914 16.05 -2.25 -9.52
N ALA A 915 14.95 -2.23 -10.28
CA ALA A 915 14.57 -3.30 -11.21
C ALA A 915 15.64 -3.52 -12.30
N ALA A 916 16.11 -2.43 -12.92
CA ALA A 916 17.20 -2.50 -13.90
C ALA A 916 18.49 -3.04 -13.28
N GLY A 917 18.83 -2.59 -12.06
CA GLY A 917 19.99 -3.08 -11.31
C GLY A 917 19.95 -4.60 -11.08
N VAL A 918 18.81 -5.14 -10.65
CA VAL A 918 18.60 -6.58 -10.50
C VAL A 918 18.70 -7.31 -11.85
N GLY A 919 18.18 -6.72 -12.92
CA GLY A 919 18.33 -7.22 -14.29
C GLY A 919 19.80 -7.33 -14.73
N PHE A 920 20.62 -6.30 -14.44
CA PHE A 920 22.06 -6.34 -14.72
C PHE A 920 22.78 -7.42 -13.91
N ILE A 921 22.40 -7.65 -12.66
CA ILE A 921 22.95 -8.76 -11.85
C ILE A 921 22.61 -10.11 -12.49
N ALA A 922 21.41 -10.27 -13.05
CA ALA A 922 21.02 -11.48 -13.78
C ALA A 922 21.88 -11.66 -15.04
N LEU A 923 22.02 -10.59 -15.81
CA LEU A 923 22.80 -10.56 -17.05
C LEU A 923 24.28 -10.89 -16.82
N ILE A 924 24.88 -10.41 -15.74
CA ILE A 924 26.26 -10.74 -15.34
C ILE A 924 26.42 -12.26 -15.14
N GLY A 925 25.45 -12.91 -14.48
CA GLY A 925 25.47 -14.36 -14.27
C GLY A 925 25.41 -15.14 -15.59
N VAL A 926 24.51 -14.74 -16.50
CA VAL A 926 24.37 -15.36 -17.83
C VAL A 926 25.62 -15.16 -18.68
N ALA A 927 26.20 -13.95 -18.67
CA ALA A 927 27.43 -13.68 -19.41
C ALA A 927 28.62 -14.52 -18.93
N ALA A 928 28.73 -14.72 -17.61
CA ALA A 928 29.74 -15.61 -17.03
C ALA A 928 29.49 -17.07 -17.44
N GLU A 929 28.23 -17.53 -17.44
CA GLU A 929 27.86 -18.89 -17.85
C GLU A 929 28.16 -19.16 -19.32
N THR A 930 27.76 -18.27 -20.24
CA THR A 930 28.11 -18.37 -21.66
C THR A 930 29.63 -18.39 -21.86
N GLY A 931 30.37 -17.60 -21.07
CA GLY A 931 31.83 -17.60 -21.07
C GLY A 931 32.44 -18.95 -20.65
N VAL A 932 31.86 -19.63 -19.65
CA VAL A 932 32.28 -20.97 -19.22
C VAL A 932 32.07 -21.98 -20.34
N ILE A 933 30.90 -22.01 -20.95
CA ILE A 933 30.56 -22.97 -22.02
C ILE A 933 31.50 -22.79 -23.22
N MET A 934 31.73 -21.55 -23.64
CA MET A 934 32.64 -21.26 -24.75
C MET A 934 34.08 -21.71 -24.46
N LEU A 935 34.58 -21.54 -23.23
CA LEU A 935 35.93 -21.92 -22.87
C LEU A 935 36.10 -23.46 -22.88
N VAL A 936 35.10 -24.20 -22.41
CA VAL A 936 35.09 -25.68 -22.42
C VAL A 936 35.20 -26.26 -23.84
N TYR A 937 34.68 -25.58 -24.86
CA TYR A 937 34.82 -26.02 -26.26
C TYR A 937 36.12 -25.55 -26.94
N LEU A 938 36.84 -24.59 -26.34
CA LEU A 938 38.09 -24.03 -26.87
C LEU A 938 39.34 -24.67 -26.27
N ASP A 939 39.24 -25.19 -25.04
CA ASP A 939 40.21 -26.11 -24.42
C ASP A 939 40.14 -27.51 -25.06
#